data_AF-A0A6N2L8V7-F1
#
_entry.id   AF-A0A6N2L8V7-F1
#
_cell.length_a   1.000
_cell.length_b   1.000
_cell.length_c   1.000
_cell.angle_alpha   90.00
_cell.angle_beta   90.00
_cell.angle_gamma   90.00
#
_symmetry.space_group_name_H-M   'P 1'
#
loop_
_entity.id
_entity.type
_entity.pdbx_description
1 polymer ?
#
loop_
_entity_poly.entity_id
_entity_poly.type
_entity_poly.pdbx_seq_one_letter_code
_entity_poly.pdbx_strand_id
1 'polypeptide(L)'
;MKLLHYKGFHITFVNTEFNHKRLLRSRGPDALDDLPGFHFRTIPDGLPPSDIDATQAIPSLCDAMNKNFLAPFTDLLLKLKNTVSEDNPPITCIVADPFAPVAIRAGEEVGLPVVMYATVNACAYMGFKQLYTLREKGFIPIKDLSDLGNGYLETKVDWAPGMKDVRLKDFPFIQTTDPDDVVFNFVMGAAETSIKARAIALHTFDALDQSIGYNLWKEDRACLQWLDTKEPKSVVYVNFGSITVMTAGQLVEFAMGLANSKISFLWIIRPDLVTGESAVLPAEFAETENRSFITSWCPQEEVLNHPAVGGFLTHSGWGSTIESLCAGVPMVCWPFFADQAMNCRYSCNEWGVGMEIDNNVKREEVKMLVKELMEGGEGEKMREKAMEWKREKERGMGSISKPHVVVIPCPLQGHIKTMLKFAKLLHYKGLHITFVNTEFNHKRLLRSGGLHAVDDLPGLHFETIPDGLPPSDIDATQAIPSLCDAMNKNFLAPFTDLLLKLKNTVSENNPPITCVVADPFAPFSIKAGEEVGLPVVMYATMNACGYMGFKHLYTLREKGFTPIKDLSNLSNGYLETKVDCAPGMKDVRLKDFPFIQTTDPDDVVFNFVIGVAETSVKARAIALHTFDALEPDVLDGLSTIFPRVYSIGPLQLLLNQIEENGLKSIGYNLWKEDRACLQWLDTKEPKSVVYVNFGSIAVMTADQLVEFAMGLANSNISFLWIIRPDLVTGESAVLPAEFAETENRSFITSWCPQEEVLNHPAVGG
;
A
#
# COMPACT_ATOMS: atom_id res chain seq x y z
N MET A 1 0.41 -13.06 4.11
CA MET A 1 0.11 -13.71 2.82
C MET A 1 -1.38 -13.88 2.55
N LYS A 2 -2.18 -14.49 3.43
CA LYS A 2 -3.65 -14.60 3.26
C LYS A 2 -4.35 -13.25 2.98
N LEU A 3 -3.97 -12.19 3.69
CA LEU A 3 -4.47 -10.84 3.43
C LEU A 3 -4.14 -10.33 2.02
N LEU A 4 -2.99 -10.69 1.45
CA LEU A 4 -2.65 -10.32 0.07
C LEU A 4 -3.51 -11.10 -0.92
N HIS A 5 -3.73 -12.39 -0.67
CA HIS A 5 -4.66 -13.18 -1.47
C HIS A 5 -6.07 -12.59 -1.47
N TYR A 6 -6.59 -12.21 -0.29
CA TYR A 6 -7.89 -11.54 -0.19
C TYR A 6 -7.95 -10.22 -0.99
N LYS A 7 -6.81 -9.53 -1.13
CA LYS A 7 -6.67 -8.32 -1.95
C LYS A 7 -6.45 -8.61 -3.45
N GLY A 8 -6.58 -9.86 -3.89
CA GLY A 8 -6.51 -10.28 -5.29
C GLY A 8 -5.12 -10.66 -5.79
N PHE A 9 -4.14 -10.90 -4.91
CA PHE A 9 -2.83 -11.39 -5.32
C PHE A 9 -2.84 -12.92 -5.46
N HIS A 10 -2.27 -13.44 -6.56
CA HIS A 10 -1.88 -14.84 -6.61
C HIS A 10 -0.65 -15.06 -5.72
N ILE A 11 -0.71 -16.07 -4.85
CA ILE A 11 0.32 -16.37 -3.86
C ILE A 11 0.95 -17.71 -4.18
N THR A 12 2.28 -17.74 -4.28
CA THR A 12 3.05 -18.98 -4.15
C THR A 12 3.82 -18.94 -2.84
N PHE A 13 3.38 -19.73 -1.86
CA PHE A 13 4.01 -19.81 -0.55
C PHE A 13 5.08 -20.91 -0.55
N VAL A 14 6.34 -20.51 -0.42
CA VAL A 14 7.49 -21.43 -0.47
C VAL A 14 7.93 -21.78 0.95
N ASN A 15 7.92 -23.07 1.27
CA ASN A 15 8.42 -23.61 2.53
C ASN A 15 9.63 -24.52 2.31
N THR A 16 10.37 -24.85 3.37
CA THR A 16 11.24 -26.02 3.33
C THR A 16 10.39 -27.29 3.32
N GLU A 17 10.91 -28.38 2.74
CA GLU A 17 10.25 -29.69 2.81
C GLU A 17 9.94 -30.13 4.25
N PHE A 18 10.85 -29.83 5.19
CA PHE A 18 10.66 -30.09 6.61
C PHE A 18 9.43 -29.38 7.17
N ASN A 19 9.31 -28.06 6.96
CA ASN A 19 8.16 -27.29 7.46
C ASN A 19 6.85 -27.64 6.74
N HIS A 20 6.92 -27.97 5.45
CA HIS A 20 5.75 -28.42 4.70
C HIS A 20 5.16 -29.72 5.27
N LYS A 21 6.02 -30.71 5.60
CA LYS A 21 5.59 -31.94 6.26
C LYS A 21 5.00 -31.68 7.65
N ARG A 22 5.59 -30.76 8.43
CA ARG A 22 5.06 -30.37 9.75
C ARG A 22 3.66 -29.78 9.66
N LEU A 23 3.43 -28.93 8.67
CA LEU A 23 2.14 -28.28 8.46
C LEU A 23 1.04 -29.30 8.12
N LEU A 24 1.32 -30.25 7.21
CA LEU A 24 0.42 -31.36 6.89
C LEU A 24 0.16 -32.26 8.11
N ARG A 25 1.19 -32.59 8.89
CA ARG A 25 1.03 -33.42 10.10
C ARG A 25 0.16 -32.73 11.16
N SER A 26 0.35 -31.43 11.35
CA SER A 26 -0.40 -30.62 12.33
C SER A 26 -1.89 -30.53 11.98
N ARG A 27 -2.21 -30.37 10.68
CA ARG A 27 -3.53 -29.94 10.24
C ARG A 27 -4.31 -30.95 9.40
N GLY A 28 -3.68 -32.07 9.01
CA GLY A 28 -4.27 -33.09 8.15
C GLY A 28 -3.81 -32.97 6.68
N PRO A 29 -4.09 -34.00 5.87
CA PRO A 29 -3.64 -34.09 4.47
C PRO A 29 -4.19 -32.96 3.59
N ASP A 30 -5.42 -32.51 3.87
CA ASP A 30 -6.14 -31.50 3.09
C ASP A 30 -5.80 -30.06 3.51
N ALA A 31 -4.91 -29.88 4.49
CA ALA A 31 -4.58 -28.57 5.05
C ALA A 31 -3.87 -27.62 4.08
N LEU A 32 -3.37 -28.18 2.98
CA LEU A 32 -2.69 -27.49 1.90
C LEU A 32 -3.44 -27.61 0.58
N ASP A 33 -4.70 -28.03 0.59
CA ASP A 33 -5.54 -27.99 -0.60
C ASP A 33 -5.51 -26.55 -1.14
N ASP A 34 -4.96 -26.41 -2.34
CA ASP A 34 -4.66 -25.12 -2.95
C ASP A 34 -5.99 -24.35 -3.09
N LEU A 35 -6.15 -23.26 -2.33
CA LEU A 35 -7.20 -22.29 -2.63
C LEU A 35 -6.93 -21.76 -4.04
N PRO A 36 -7.94 -21.53 -4.88
CA PRO A 36 -7.71 -20.95 -6.21
C PRO A 36 -6.89 -19.66 -6.11
N GLY A 37 -5.67 -19.67 -6.65
CA GLY A 37 -4.73 -18.56 -6.55
C GLY A 37 -3.79 -18.56 -5.32
N PHE A 38 -3.83 -19.57 -4.45
CA PHE A 38 -2.89 -19.79 -3.34
C PHE A 38 -2.24 -21.17 -3.45
N HIS A 39 -0.97 -21.20 -3.83
CA HIS A 39 -0.22 -22.41 -4.08
C HIS A 39 0.89 -22.63 -3.05
N PHE A 40 1.02 -23.84 -2.52
CA PHE A 40 2.19 -24.21 -1.71
C PHE A 40 3.30 -24.85 -2.57
N ARG A 41 4.55 -24.45 -2.35
CA ARG A 41 5.73 -25.06 -2.98
C ARG A 41 6.81 -25.33 -1.94
N THR A 42 7.72 -26.24 -2.27
CA THR A 42 8.80 -26.65 -1.36
C THR A 42 10.17 -26.48 -1.98
N ILE A 43 11.16 -26.19 -1.14
CA ILE A 43 12.58 -26.32 -1.43
C ILE A 43 13.24 -27.24 -0.39
N PRO A 44 14.31 -27.96 -0.74
CA PRO A 44 15.08 -28.72 0.24
C PRO A 44 15.76 -27.77 1.24
N ASP A 45 15.85 -28.17 2.51
CA ASP A 45 16.59 -27.43 3.53
C ASP A 45 18.08 -27.80 3.59
N GLY A 46 18.52 -28.83 2.85
CA GLY A 46 19.91 -29.26 2.82
C GLY A 46 20.45 -29.76 4.16
N LEU A 47 19.55 -30.14 5.09
CA LEU A 47 19.90 -30.69 6.40
C LEU A 47 19.66 -32.20 6.44
N PRO A 48 20.37 -32.95 7.31
CA PRO A 48 20.06 -34.36 7.55
C PRO A 48 18.62 -34.53 8.06
N PRO A 49 17.96 -35.68 7.79
CA PRO A 49 16.64 -35.97 8.35
C PRO A 49 16.63 -35.81 9.87
N SER A 50 15.69 -35.04 10.40
CA SER A 50 15.49 -34.82 11.83
C SER A 50 14.09 -35.25 12.27
N ASP A 51 13.89 -35.38 13.58
CA ASP A 51 12.56 -35.57 14.14
C ASP A 51 11.66 -34.39 13.76
N ILE A 52 10.49 -34.71 13.19
CA ILE A 52 9.50 -33.73 12.73
C ILE A 52 8.77 -33.06 13.90
N ASP A 53 8.81 -33.67 15.09
CA ASP A 53 8.27 -33.12 16.33
C ASP A 53 9.29 -32.24 17.08
N ALA A 54 10.51 -32.09 16.57
CA ALA A 54 11.55 -31.24 17.14
C ALA A 54 11.85 -30.01 16.26
N THR A 55 12.32 -28.94 16.86
CA THR A 55 12.81 -27.76 16.11
C THR A 55 14.24 -28.01 15.60
N GLN A 56 14.53 -27.58 14.36
CA GLN A 56 15.89 -27.67 13.79
C GLN A 56 16.84 -26.71 14.53
N ALA A 57 18.10 -27.12 14.72
CA ALA A 57 19.09 -26.28 15.37
C ALA A 57 19.40 -25.02 14.54
N ILE A 58 19.26 -23.84 15.15
CA ILE A 58 19.42 -22.54 14.46
C ILE A 58 20.78 -22.42 13.74
N PRO A 59 21.94 -22.74 14.36
CA PRO A 59 23.22 -22.57 13.67
C PRO A 59 23.34 -23.43 12.40
N SER A 60 22.83 -24.66 12.44
CA SER A 60 22.82 -25.56 11.27
C SER A 60 21.91 -25.03 10.17
N LEU A 61 20.74 -24.49 10.53
CA LEU A 61 19.82 -23.89 9.57
C LEU A 61 20.40 -22.62 8.93
N CYS A 62 21.02 -21.73 9.71
CA CYS A 62 21.72 -20.55 9.18
C CYS A 62 22.84 -20.93 8.19
N ASP A 63 23.64 -21.96 8.52
CA ASP A 63 24.69 -22.46 7.63
C ASP A 63 24.10 -23.03 6.33
N ALA A 64 23.05 -23.84 6.44
CA ALA A 64 22.38 -24.44 5.29
C ALA A 64 21.70 -23.38 4.41
N MET A 65 21.06 -22.36 5.00
CA MET A 65 20.48 -21.24 4.25
C MET A 65 21.53 -20.49 3.41
N ASN A 66 22.72 -20.26 3.98
CA ASN A 66 23.80 -19.60 3.28
C ASN A 66 24.38 -20.43 2.13
N LYS A 67 24.45 -21.75 2.28
CA LYS A 67 25.16 -22.64 1.34
C LYS A 67 24.24 -23.31 0.32
N ASN A 68 23.03 -23.68 0.73
CA ASN A 68 22.22 -24.67 0.02
C ASN A 68 20.90 -24.14 -0.53
N PHE A 69 20.41 -22.97 -0.09
CA PHE A 69 19.07 -22.51 -0.46
C PHE A 69 19.02 -21.75 -1.79
N LEU A 70 20.13 -21.15 -2.23
CA LEU A 70 20.13 -20.26 -3.40
C LEU A 70 19.74 -20.98 -4.68
N ALA A 71 20.46 -22.05 -5.05
CA ALA A 71 20.21 -22.76 -6.29
C ALA A 71 18.77 -23.33 -6.36
N PRO A 72 18.26 -24.07 -5.35
CA PRO A 72 16.89 -24.58 -5.39
C PRO A 72 15.82 -23.48 -5.46
N PHE A 73 16.04 -22.34 -4.78
CA PHE A 73 15.10 -21.24 -4.82
C PHE A 73 15.12 -20.50 -6.17
N THR A 74 16.29 -20.22 -6.73
CA THR A 74 16.44 -19.64 -8.07
C THR A 74 15.82 -20.56 -9.14
N ASP A 75 16.06 -21.87 -9.07
CA ASP A 75 15.48 -22.84 -10.00
C ASP A 75 13.95 -22.86 -9.94
N LEU A 76 13.38 -22.79 -8.72
CA LEU A 76 11.93 -22.69 -8.54
C LEU A 76 11.38 -21.41 -9.17
N LEU A 77 12.02 -20.25 -8.94
CA LEU A 77 11.60 -18.98 -9.53
C LEU A 77 11.66 -19.00 -11.05
N LEU A 78 12.73 -19.55 -11.64
CA LEU A 78 12.86 -19.72 -13.08
C LEU A 78 11.78 -20.64 -13.65
N LYS A 79 11.50 -21.76 -12.97
CA LYS A 79 10.43 -22.67 -13.36
C LYS A 79 9.08 -21.98 -13.38
N LEU A 80 8.74 -21.25 -12.32
CA LEU A 80 7.48 -20.50 -12.20
C LEU A 80 7.39 -19.40 -13.26
N LYS A 81 8.48 -18.67 -13.51
CA LYS A 81 8.57 -17.64 -14.56
C LYS A 81 8.36 -18.20 -15.97
N ASN A 82 8.79 -19.43 -16.22
CA ASN A 82 8.71 -20.09 -17.53
C ASN A 82 7.41 -20.89 -17.74
N THR A 83 6.59 -21.09 -16.71
CA THR A 83 5.35 -21.89 -16.77
C THR A 83 4.11 -21.02 -16.53
N VAL A 84 3.97 -19.97 -17.32
CA VAL A 84 2.84 -19.02 -17.21
C VAL A 84 1.55 -19.68 -17.70
N SER A 85 0.53 -19.70 -16.86
CA SER A 85 -0.84 -20.14 -17.17
C SER A 85 -1.87 -19.28 -16.43
N GLU A 86 -3.15 -19.51 -16.68
CA GLU A 86 -4.24 -18.84 -15.95
C GLU A 86 -4.16 -19.10 -14.42
N ASP A 87 -3.77 -20.31 -14.02
CA ASP A 87 -3.56 -20.68 -12.61
C ASP A 87 -2.20 -20.26 -12.03
N ASN A 88 -1.24 -19.89 -12.88
CA ASN A 88 0.12 -19.50 -12.51
C ASN A 88 0.57 -18.25 -13.30
N PRO A 89 0.09 -17.05 -12.91
CA PRO A 89 0.44 -15.82 -13.61
C PRO A 89 1.92 -15.45 -13.43
N PRO A 90 2.47 -14.55 -14.27
CA PRO A 90 3.84 -14.10 -14.14
C PRO A 90 4.14 -13.54 -12.74
N ILE A 91 5.30 -13.91 -12.19
CA ILE A 91 5.74 -13.38 -10.90
C ILE A 91 6.03 -11.87 -11.04
N THR A 92 5.40 -11.06 -10.20
CA THR A 92 5.57 -9.60 -10.20
C THR A 92 6.50 -9.11 -9.07
N CYS A 93 6.58 -9.86 -7.97
CA CYS A 93 7.49 -9.59 -6.86
C CYS A 93 7.74 -10.83 -6.00
N ILE A 94 8.78 -10.77 -5.18
CA ILE A 94 9.08 -11.74 -4.12
C ILE A 94 8.82 -11.05 -2.78
N VAL A 95 8.09 -11.69 -1.88
CA VAL A 95 7.98 -11.23 -0.48
C VAL A 95 8.74 -12.20 0.42
N ALA A 96 9.74 -11.70 1.14
CA ALA A 96 10.65 -12.53 1.92
C ALA A 96 10.87 -11.97 3.33
N ASP A 97 11.22 -12.85 4.27
CA ASP A 97 11.70 -12.42 5.59
C ASP A 97 13.11 -11.80 5.46
N PRO A 98 13.44 -10.71 6.20
CA PRO A 98 14.79 -10.14 6.23
C PRO A 98 15.89 -11.16 6.55
N PHE A 99 15.59 -12.20 7.31
CA PHE A 99 16.48 -13.33 7.62
C PHE A 99 16.50 -14.40 6.52
N ALA A 100 15.94 -14.14 5.35
CA ALA A 100 16.12 -14.96 4.15
C ALA A 100 16.96 -14.19 3.11
N PRO A 101 18.26 -13.92 3.36
CA PRO A 101 19.10 -13.11 2.48
C PRO A 101 19.21 -13.68 1.06
N VAL A 102 18.98 -14.98 0.91
CA VAL A 102 18.90 -15.70 -0.36
C VAL A 102 17.88 -15.10 -1.33
N ALA A 103 16.78 -14.54 -0.82
CA ALA A 103 15.71 -14.01 -1.66
C ALA A 103 16.15 -12.78 -2.46
N ILE A 104 17.01 -11.91 -1.89
CA ILE A 104 17.59 -10.76 -2.58
C ILE A 104 18.46 -11.22 -3.74
N ARG A 105 19.37 -12.15 -3.46
CA ARG A 105 20.30 -12.68 -4.47
C ARG A 105 19.56 -13.37 -5.61
N ALA A 106 18.61 -14.25 -5.28
CA ALA A 106 17.79 -14.92 -6.28
C ALA A 106 16.95 -13.92 -7.08
N GLY A 107 16.35 -12.91 -6.42
CA GLY A 107 15.60 -11.83 -7.07
C GLY A 107 16.44 -11.04 -8.07
N GLU A 108 17.68 -10.69 -7.70
CA GLU A 108 18.65 -10.04 -8.60
C GLU A 108 18.97 -10.93 -9.81
N GLU A 109 19.23 -12.23 -9.60
CA GLU A 109 19.55 -13.20 -10.67
C GLU A 109 18.41 -13.38 -11.67
N VAL A 110 17.15 -13.38 -11.21
CA VAL A 110 15.97 -13.61 -12.08
C VAL A 110 15.29 -12.32 -12.56
N GLY A 111 15.76 -11.16 -12.09
CA GLY A 111 15.21 -9.85 -12.42
C GLY A 111 13.84 -9.56 -11.80
N LEU A 112 13.62 -9.97 -10.55
CA LEU A 112 12.37 -9.75 -9.80
C LEU A 112 12.59 -8.84 -8.59
N PRO A 113 11.71 -7.85 -8.35
CA PRO A 113 11.82 -6.99 -7.17
C PRO A 113 11.48 -7.77 -5.90
N VAL A 114 12.23 -7.52 -4.83
CA VAL A 114 12.01 -8.14 -3.52
C VAL A 114 11.48 -7.11 -2.53
N VAL A 115 10.40 -7.46 -1.84
CA VAL A 115 9.83 -6.73 -0.70
C VAL A 115 10.12 -7.54 0.56
N MET A 116 10.71 -6.92 1.56
CA MET A 116 10.97 -7.56 2.84
C MET A 116 9.77 -7.43 3.77
N TYR A 117 9.44 -8.50 4.49
CA TYR A 117 8.43 -8.51 5.55
C TYR A 117 9.10 -8.87 6.87
N ALA A 118 9.42 -7.86 7.68
CA ALA A 118 10.08 -8.07 8.96
C ALA A 118 9.12 -8.65 9.99
N THR A 119 9.43 -9.85 10.47
CA THR A 119 8.69 -10.58 11.50
C THR A 119 8.99 -10.12 12.94
N VAL A 120 9.84 -9.09 13.07
CA VAL A 120 10.19 -8.40 14.33
C VAL A 120 9.57 -7.00 14.37
N ASN A 121 9.56 -6.35 15.54
CA ASN A 121 9.13 -4.95 15.64
C ASN A 121 10.17 -3.96 15.10
N ALA A 122 9.75 -2.69 15.01
CA ALA A 122 10.58 -1.61 14.48
C ALA A 122 11.87 -1.37 15.28
N CYS A 123 11.85 -1.49 16.62
CA CYS A 123 13.04 -1.24 17.44
C CYS A 123 14.06 -2.38 17.35
N ALA A 124 13.61 -3.64 17.32
CA ALA A 124 14.46 -4.79 17.02
C ALA A 124 15.04 -4.71 15.61
N TYR A 125 14.23 -4.32 14.62
CA TYR A 125 14.69 -4.11 13.25
C TYR A 125 15.76 -3.00 13.18
N MET A 126 15.55 -1.88 13.87
CA MET A 126 16.57 -0.84 14.00
C MET A 126 17.83 -1.38 14.69
N GLY A 127 17.68 -2.18 15.75
CA GLY A 127 18.78 -2.89 16.41
C GLY A 127 19.62 -3.71 15.44
N PHE A 128 18.99 -4.49 14.54
CA PHE A 128 19.69 -5.23 13.49
C PHE A 128 20.47 -4.31 12.55
N LYS A 129 19.90 -3.16 12.17
CA LYS A 129 20.59 -2.18 11.33
C LYS A 129 21.82 -1.56 12.01
N GLN A 130 21.85 -1.51 13.34
CA GLN A 130 22.97 -0.96 14.11
C GLN A 130 24.11 -1.96 14.35
N LEU A 131 23.95 -3.25 14.01
CA LEU A 131 25.00 -4.25 14.26
C LEU A 131 26.34 -3.90 13.55
N TYR A 132 26.28 -3.33 12.35
CA TYR A 132 27.47 -2.83 11.65
C TYR A 132 28.16 -1.71 12.42
N THR A 133 27.40 -0.71 12.87
CA THR A 133 27.94 0.40 13.65
C THR A 133 28.51 -0.07 15.00
N LEU A 134 27.88 -1.07 15.63
CA LEU A 134 28.40 -1.72 16.84
C LEU A 134 29.74 -2.41 16.57
N ARG A 135 29.87 -3.14 15.45
CA ARG A 135 31.12 -3.78 15.02
C ARG A 135 32.22 -2.76 14.72
N GLU A 136 31.91 -1.71 13.96
CA GLU A 136 32.84 -0.62 13.63
C GLU A 136 33.34 0.12 14.87
N LYS A 137 32.46 0.33 15.86
CA LYS A 137 32.83 0.92 17.16
C LYS A 137 33.54 -0.06 18.09
N GLY A 138 33.72 -1.32 17.69
CA GLY A 138 34.43 -2.34 18.44
C GLY A 138 33.67 -2.90 19.64
N PHE A 139 32.33 -2.80 19.63
CA PHE A 139 31.48 -3.39 20.67
C PHE A 139 31.20 -4.88 20.47
N ILE A 140 31.27 -5.36 19.23
CA ILE A 140 31.04 -6.76 18.88
C ILE A 140 32.08 -7.28 17.86
N PRO A 141 32.52 -8.55 17.95
CA PRO A 141 32.24 -9.49 19.04
C PRO A 141 32.85 -9.02 20.37
N ILE A 142 32.31 -9.49 21.49
CA ILE A 142 32.81 -9.17 22.84
C ILE A 142 34.22 -9.74 22.97
N LYS A 143 35.15 -8.92 23.48
CA LYS A 143 36.58 -9.28 23.52
C LYS A 143 36.94 -10.22 24.67
N ASP A 144 36.28 -10.08 25.81
CA ASP A 144 36.54 -10.89 27.01
C ASP A 144 35.21 -11.34 27.66
N LEU A 145 35.13 -12.61 28.06
CA LEU A 145 33.99 -13.14 28.81
C LEU A 145 33.79 -12.41 30.15
N SER A 146 34.86 -11.82 30.72
CA SER A 146 34.76 -10.98 31.92
C SER A 146 33.91 -9.72 31.70
N ASP A 147 33.77 -9.26 30.45
CA ASP A 147 32.90 -8.13 30.07
C ASP A 147 31.40 -8.45 30.25
N LEU A 148 31.02 -9.73 30.23
CA LEU A 148 29.63 -10.13 30.51
C LEU A 148 29.23 -9.85 31.97
N GLY A 149 30.20 -9.72 32.88
CA GLY A 149 29.97 -9.53 34.32
C GLY A 149 30.43 -8.18 34.90
N ASN A 150 31.11 -7.32 34.14
CA ASN A 150 31.72 -6.08 34.64
C ASN A 150 30.91 -4.80 34.34
N GLY A 151 29.66 -4.94 33.90
CA GLY A 151 28.78 -3.83 33.55
C GLY A 151 28.98 -3.28 32.12
N TYR A 152 29.87 -3.85 31.30
CA TYR A 152 30.04 -3.50 29.89
C TYR A 152 28.72 -3.52 29.12
N LEU A 153 27.92 -4.57 29.33
CA LEU A 153 26.59 -4.75 28.76
C LEU A 153 25.57 -3.66 29.14
N GLU A 154 25.81 -2.89 30.20
CA GLU A 154 24.99 -1.75 30.62
C GLU A 154 25.37 -0.43 29.90
N THR A 155 26.38 -0.45 29.02
CA THR A 155 26.79 0.72 28.22
C THR A 155 25.62 1.22 27.38
N LYS A 156 25.31 2.51 27.51
CA LYS A 156 24.25 3.18 26.75
C LYS A 156 24.63 3.32 25.27
N VAL A 157 23.63 3.15 24.40
CA VAL A 157 23.73 3.39 22.96
C VAL A 157 22.89 4.61 22.63
N ASP A 158 23.55 5.75 22.40
CA ASP A 158 22.92 7.07 22.20
C ASP A 158 22.96 7.55 20.74
N TRP A 159 23.62 6.82 19.86
CA TRP A 159 23.77 7.18 18.44
C TRP A 159 22.66 6.61 17.54
N ALA A 160 21.82 5.71 18.05
CA ALA A 160 20.76 5.06 17.28
C ALA A 160 19.48 5.91 17.27
N PRO A 161 19.05 6.47 16.12
CA PRO A 161 17.91 7.38 16.08
C PRO A 161 16.61 6.72 16.54
N GLY A 162 15.87 7.40 17.43
CA GLY A 162 14.58 6.93 17.95
C GLY A 162 14.66 5.85 19.03
N MET A 163 15.84 5.31 19.33
CA MET A 163 16.04 4.35 20.42
C MET A 163 16.47 5.11 21.68
N LYS A 164 15.57 5.24 22.66
CA LYS A 164 15.82 5.98 23.90
C LYS A 164 16.29 5.04 25.00
N ASP A 165 17.33 5.45 25.72
CA ASP A 165 17.85 4.75 26.90
C ASP A 165 18.07 3.24 26.70
N VAL A 166 18.48 2.83 25.49
CA VAL A 166 18.87 1.46 25.17
C VAL A 166 20.32 1.22 25.55
N ARG A 167 20.63 -0.01 25.96
CA ARG A 167 21.96 -0.47 26.36
C ARG A 167 22.42 -1.58 25.44
N LEU A 168 23.73 -1.87 25.45
CA LEU A 168 24.29 -2.97 24.67
C LEU A 168 23.51 -4.28 24.89
N LYS A 169 23.17 -4.65 26.14
CA LYS A 169 22.42 -5.87 26.45
C LYS A 169 21.03 -5.98 25.81
N ASP A 170 20.44 -4.85 25.44
CA ASP A 170 19.11 -4.83 24.85
C ASP A 170 19.20 -5.16 23.34
N PHE A 171 20.39 -5.09 22.71
CA PHE A 171 20.57 -5.39 21.29
C PHE A 171 20.60 -6.91 21.00
N PRO A 172 20.05 -7.32 19.86
CA PRO A 172 20.01 -8.72 19.49
C PRO A 172 21.39 -9.24 19.09
N PHE A 173 21.71 -10.50 19.43
CA PHE A 173 22.92 -11.21 18.99
C PHE A 173 24.27 -10.57 19.37
N ILE A 174 24.31 -9.68 20.37
CA ILE A 174 25.55 -9.01 20.79
C ILE A 174 26.44 -9.84 21.73
N GLN A 175 25.94 -10.94 22.28
CA GLN A 175 26.62 -11.75 23.31
C GLN A 175 27.58 -12.81 22.75
N THR A 176 28.10 -12.64 21.53
CA THR A 176 29.11 -13.55 20.99
C THR A 176 30.52 -13.02 21.25
N THR A 177 31.41 -13.91 21.72
CA THR A 177 32.86 -13.68 21.75
C THR A 177 33.57 -14.29 20.53
N ASP A 178 32.85 -15.08 19.73
CA ASP A 178 33.39 -15.76 18.56
C ASP A 178 33.13 -14.91 17.29
N PRO A 179 34.17 -14.35 16.66
CA PRO A 179 34.02 -13.62 15.40
C PRO A 179 33.51 -14.50 14.26
N ASP A 180 33.70 -15.81 14.35
CA ASP A 180 33.30 -16.79 13.33
C ASP A 180 31.94 -17.44 13.64
N ASP A 181 31.20 -16.94 14.64
CA ASP A 181 29.86 -17.44 14.98
C ASP A 181 28.95 -17.40 13.75
N VAL A 182 28.44 -18.58 13.39
CA VAL A 182 27.65 -18.79 12.16
C VAL A 182 26.35 -18.00 12.18
N VAL A 183 25.68 -17.91 13.32
CA VAL A 183 24.40 -17.18 13.46
C VAL A 183 24.66 -15.69 13.39
N PHE A 184 25.69 -15.20 14.08
CA PHE A 184 26.10 -13.80 14.06
C PHE A 184 26.45 -13.34 12.65
N ASN A 185 27.29 -14.09 11.93
CA ASN A 185 27.69 -13.76 10.57
C ASN A 185 26.52 -13.85 9.58
N PHE A 186 25.61 -14.80 9.77
CA PHE A 186 24.37 -14.88 9.00
C PHE A 186 23.50 -13.63 9.19
N VAL A 187 23.26 -13.22 10.44
CA VAL A 187 22.44 -12.03 10.76
C VAL A 187 23.06 -10.75 10.21
N MET A 188 24.39 -10.62 10.27
CA MET A 188 25.10 -9.50 9.66
C MET A 188 24.88 -9.44 8.15
N GLY A 189 25.08 -10.56 7.44
CA GLY A 189 24.81 -10.64 6.00
C GLY A 189 23.36 -10.34 5.63
N ALA A 190 22.39 -10.78 6.45
CA ALA A 190 20.98 -10.44 6.30
C ALA A 190 20.71 -8.93 6.45
N ALA A 191 21.32 -8.28 7.46
CA ALA A 191 21.19 -6.85 7.70
C ALA A 191 21.76 -5.98 6.56
N GLU A 192 22.81 -6.45 5.87
CA GLU A 192 23.39 -5.78 4.69
C GLU A 192 22.57 -6.01 3.43
N THR A 193 22.21 -7.26 3.14
CA THR A 193 21.46 -7.60 1.92
C THR A 193 20.06 -7.01 1.91
N SER A 194 19.40 -6.88 3.07
CA SER A 194 18.06 -6.28 3.18
C SER A 194 17.97 -4.82 2.71
N ILE A 195 19.09 -4.09 2.61
CA ILE A 195 19.12 -2.71 2.07
C ILE A 195 18.73 -2.67 0.60
N LYS A 196 18.97 -3.77 -0.13
CA LYS A 196 18.66 -3.88 -1.56
C LYS A 196 17.17 -4.15 -1.84
N ALA A 197 16.37 -4.37 -0.80
CA ALA A 197 14.94 -4.59 -0.97
C ALA A 197 14.25 -3.32 -1.49
N ARG A 198 13.25 -3.48 -2.37
CA ARG A 198 12.46 -2.38 -2.93
C ARG A 198 11.61 -1.67 -1.86
N ALA A 199 11.19 -2.42 -0.84
CA ALA A 199 10.45 -1.92 0.30
C ALA A 199 10.60 -2.88 1.49
N ILE A 200 10.33 -2.37 2.69
CA ILE A 200 10.21 -3.16 3.92
C ILE A 200 8.81 -2.91 4.50
N ALA A 201 8.05 -3.97 4.70
CA ALA A 201 6.86 -4.01 5.51
C ALA A 201 7.23 -4.51 6.92
N LEU A 202 6.79 -3.81 7.95
CA LEU A 202 6.99 -4.20 9.34
C LEU A 202 5.72 -4.87 9.85
N HIS A 203 5.87 -5.92 10.67
CA HIS A 203 4.74 -6.53 11.36
C HIS A 203 4.18 -5.58 12.42
N THR A 204 3.01 -4.98 12.14
CA THR A 204 2.28 -4.06 13.03
C THR A 204 0.96 -4.66 13.52
N PHE A 205 0.19 -3.89 14.32
CA PHE A 205 -1.06 -4.22 15.01
C PHE A 205 -2.27 -4.64 14.13
N ASP A 206 -2.09 -5.47 13.11
CA ASP A 206 -3.21 -5.97 12.31
C ASP A 206 -3.67 -7.34 12.82
N ALA A 207 -4.94 -7.42 13.24
CA ALA A 207 -5.58 -8.70 13.51
C ALA A 207 -5.63 -9.50 12.21
N LEU A 208 -4.97 -10.66 12.20
CA LEU A 208 -5.10 -11.63 11.12
C LEU A 208 -6.48 -12.30 11.24
N ASP A 209 -7.14 -12.50 10.10
CA ASP A 209 -8.36 -13.29 10.02
C ASP A 209 -8.11 -14.71 10.56
N GLN A 210 -8.92 -15.10 11.54
CA GLN A 210 -8.84 -16.37 12.29
C GLN A 210 -9.36 -17.58 11.48
N SER A 211 -9.90 -17.36 10.28
CA SER A 211 -10.58 -18.38 9.48
C SER A 211 -9.68 -19.51 8.98
N ILE A 212 -8.35 -19.33 8.97
CA ILE A 212 -7.38 -20.37 8.61
C ILE A 212 -6.23 -20.33 9.62
N GLY A 213 -6.17 -21.28 10.56
CA GLY A 213 -5.01 -21.37 11.47
C GLY A 213 -3.68 -21.70 10.74
N TYR A 214 -2.55 -21.56 11.44
CA TYR A 214 -1.21 -21.58 10.84
C TYR A 214 -0.14 -22.23 11.74
N ASN A 215 -0.55 -22.93 12.80
CA ASN A 215 0.37 -23.53 13.77
C ASN A 215 1.05 -24.80 13.24
N LEU A 216 2.37 -24.88 13.45
CA LEU A 216 3.21 -26.05 13.11
C LEU A 216 3.17 -27.16 14.18
N TRP A 217 2.54 -26.88 15.32
CA TRP A 217 2.34 -27.81 16.42
C TRP A 217 0.85 -28.10 16.57
N LYS A 218 0.53 -29.34 16.96
CA LYS A 218 -0.86 -29.74 17.20
C LYS A 218 -1.37 -29.06 18.46
N GLU A 219 -2.43 -28.26 18.32
CA GLU A 219 -3.06 -27.55 19.41
C GLU A 219 -3.93 -28.47 20.28
N ASP A 220 -3.78 -28.37 21.60
CA ASP A 220 -4.69 -28.95 22.57
C ASP A 220 -5.74 -27.92 23.01
N ARG A 221 -6.96 -28.07 22.52
CA ARG A 221 -8.07 -27.16 22.83
C ARG A 221 -8.73 -27.46 24.19
N ALA A 222 -8.39 -28.55 24.87
CA ALA A 222 -8.93 -28.85 26.19
C ALA A 222 -8.50 -27.80 27.24
N CYS A 223 -7.42 -27.06 26.98
CA CYS A 223 -7.01 -25.94 27.84
C CYS A 223 -8.07 -24.84 27.91
N LEU A 224 -8.83 -24.59 26.83
CA LEU A 224 -9.89 -23.58 26.81
C LEU A 224 -11.04 -23.99 27.74
N GLN A 225 -11.45 -25.26 27.70
CA GLN A 225 -12.46 -25.80 28.61
C GLN A 225 -12.02 -25.73 30.07
N TRP A 226 -10.73 -25.93 30.36
CA TRP A 226 -10.19 -25.75 31.69
C TRP A 226 -10.23 -24.28 32.13
N LEU A 227 -9.90 -23.34 31.23
CA LEU A 227 -9.97 -21.90 31.49
C LEU A 227 -11.40 -21.42 31.76
N ASP A 228 -12.42 -21.99 31.10
CA ASP A 228 -13.84 -21.71 31.35
C ASP A 228 -14.26 -21.96 32.81
N THR A 229 -13.52 -22.81 33.54
CA THR A 229 -13.79 -23.13 34.95
C THR A 229 -13.15 -22.17 35.96
N LYS A 230 -12.40 -21.17 35.48
CA LYS A 230 -11.59 -20.27 36.31
C LYS A 230 -12.19 -18.88 36.38
N GLU A 231 -11.95 -18.20 37.50
CA GLU A 231 -12.40 -16.83 37.69
C GLU A 231 -11.67 -15.88 36.72
N PRO A 232 -12.30 -14.76 36.33
CA PRO A 232 -11.65 -13.77 35.48
C PRO A 232 -10.33 -13.28 36.07
N LYS A 233 -9.31 -13.16 35.21
CA LYS A 233 -7.96 -12.71 35.57
C LYS A 233 -7.28 -13.53 36.68
N SER A 234 -7.67 -14.79 36.90
CA SER A 234 -7.10 -15.63 37.97
C SER A 234 -6.01 -16.60 37.49
N VAL A 235 -5.72 -16.65 36.19
CA VAL A 235 -4.78 -17.60 35.59
C VAL A 235 -3.58 -16.88 34.98
N VAL A 236 -2.37 -17.39 35.27
CA VAL A 236 -1.16 -17.04 34.53
C VAL A 236 -0.97 -18.02 33.37
N TYR A 237 -0.90 -17.49 32.16
CA TYR A 237 -0.47 -18.27 31.00
C TYR A 237 1.06 -18.28 30.93
N VAL A 238 1.67 -19.44 30.66
CA VAL A 238 3.13 -19.60 30.61
C VAL A 238 3.52 -20.25 29.29
N ASN A 239 4.29 -19.54 28.46
CA ASN A 239 4.85 -20.08 27.23
C ASN A 239 6.14 -19.35 26.82
N PHE A 240 7.23 -20.11 26.67
CA PHE A 240 8.55 -19.60 26.27
C PHE A 240 8.83 -19.74 24.77
N GLY A 241 7.81 -20.00 23.96
CA GLY A 241 7.89 -20.06 22.51
C GLY A 241 8.34 -21.42 21.97
N SER A 242 8.57 -21.47 20.65
CA SER A 242 8.82 -22.68 19.88
C SER A 242 10.30 -23.05 19.72
N ILE A 243 11.22 -22.19 20.17
CA ILE A 243 12.66 -22.34 19.95
C ILE A 243 13.45 -22.29 21.26
N THR A 244 13.02 -21.50 22.23
CA THR A 244 13.70 -21.37 23.52
C THR A 244 13.81 -22.72 24.21
N VAL A 245 15.02 -23.03 24.69
CA VAL A 245 15.33 -24.19 25.53
C VAL A 245 15.87 -23.72 26.87
N MET A 246 15.63 -24.48 27.93
CA MET A 246 16.13 -24.21 29.27
C MET A 246 16.87 -25.41 29.85
N THR A 247 17.67 -25.17 30.87
CA THR A 247 18.29 -26.25 31.64
C THR A 247 17.25 -26.92 32.55
N ALA A 248 17.51 -28.19 32.94
CA ALA A 248 16.67 -28.88 33.92
C ALA A 248 16.54 -28.09 35.24
N GLY A 249 17.63 -27.45 35.68
CA GLY A 249 17.62 -26.59 36.86
C GLY A 249 16.68 -25.38 36.72
N GLN A 250 16.70 -24.69 35.58
CA GLN A 250 15.79 -23.56 35.31
C GLN A 250 14.33 -24.02 35.25
N LEU A 251 14.05 -25.18 34.64
CA LEU A 251 12.70 -25.77 34.63
C LEU A 251 12.19 -25.98 36.06
N VAL A 252 13.04 -26.51 36.95
CA VAL A 252 12.71 -26.71 38.37
C VAL A 252 12.45 -25.38 39.08
N GLU A 253 13.25 -24.34 38.84
CA GLU A 253 13.02 -23.02 39.46
C GLU A 253 11.70 -22.40 39.01
N PHE A 254 11.33 -22.49 37.72
CA PHE A 254 10.02 -22.05 37.24
C PHE A 254 8.88 -22.86 37.84
N ALA A 255 9.00 -24.19 37.82
CA ALA A 255 7.98 -25.09 38.35
C ALA A 255 7.71 -24.79 39.84
N MET A 256 8.77 -24.71 40.64
CA MET A 256 8.63 -24.43 42.08
C MET A 256 8.19 -22.99 42.34
N GLY A 257 8.58 -22.01 41.52
CA GLY A 257 8.10 -20.64 41.63
C GLY A 257 6.60 -20.52 41.37
N LEU A 258 6.11 -21.13 40.29
CA LEU A 258 4.69 -21.22 39.95
C LEU A 258 3.90 -21.97 41.04
N ALA A 259 4.42 -23.09 41.53
CA ALA A 259 3.81 -23.82 42.64
C ALA A 259 3.74 -22.95 43.91
N ASN A 260 4.82 -22.28 44.28
CA ASN A 260 4.88 -21.46 45.49
C ASN A 260 4.06 -20.16 45.41
N SER A 261 3.73 -19.68 44.21
CA SER A 261 2.86 -18.50 44.02
C SER A 261 1.43 -18.72 44.51
N LYS A 262 0.96 -19.98 44.51
CA LYS A 262 -0.43 -20.39 44.76
C LYS A 262 -1.47 -19.84 43.75
N ILE A 263 -1.02 -19.20 42.67
CA ILE A 263 -1.87 -18.74 41.56
C ILE A 263 -2.16 -19.91 40.59
N SER A 264 -3.32 -19.92 39.94
CA SER A 264 -3.63 -20.92 38.90
C SER A 264 -2.82 -20.64 37.63
N PHE A 265 -2.38 -21.66 36.90
CA PHE A 265 -1.58 -21.43 35.69
C PHE A 265 -1.82 -22.47 34.59
N LEU A 266 -1.71 -22.03 33.34
CA LEU A 266 -1.68 -22.86 32.14
C LEU A 266 -0.25 -22.81 31.59
N TRP A 267 0.45 -23.94 31.54
CA TRP A 267 1.84 -23.99 31.10
C TRP A 267 2.06 -24.90 29.89
N ILE A 268 2.65 -24.33 28.85
CA ILE A 268 3.12 -25.03 27.66
C ILE A 268 4.50 -25.63 27.91
N ILE A 269 4.58 -26.96 27.98
CA ILE A 269 5.83 -27.72 28.12
C ILE A 269 6.01 -28.59 26.88
N ARG A 270 6.96 -28.21 26.03
CA ARG A 270 7.32 -28.96 24.82
C ARG A 270 8.28 -30.11 25.16
N PRO A 271 8.25 -31.23 24.41
CA PRO A 271 9.18 -32.33 24.62
C PRO A 271 10.66 -31.92 24.51
N ASP A 272 10.96 -30.93 23.67
CA ASP A 272 12.29 -30.38 23.39
C ASP A 272 12.61 -29.12 24.21
N LEU A 273 11.82 -28.81 25.26
CA LEU A 273 12.02 -27.60 26.07
C LEU A 273 13.31 -27.65 26.91
N VAL A 274 13.77 -28.85 27.29
CA VAL A 274 14.98 -29.02 28.11
C VAL A 274 16.14 -29.49 27.24
N THR A 275 17.28 -28.80 27.33
CA THR A 275 18.46 -29.11 26.53
C THR A 275 19.01 -30.49 26.87
N GLY A 276 18.92 -31.43 25.91
CA GLY A 276 19.57 -32.75 26.00
C GLY A 276 18.93 -33.74 26.98
N GLU A 277 17.82 -33.37 27.63
CA GLU A 277 17.11 -34.19 28.62
C GLU A 277 15.59 -34.07 28.43
N SER A 278 14.83 -35.03 28.95
CA SER A 278 13.37 -34.91 29.01
C SER A 278 12.95 -33.84 30.03
N ALA A 279 11.90 -33.07 29.74
CA ALA A 279 11.30 -32.14 30.69
C ALA A 279 10.62 -32.88 31.85
N VAL A 280 11.38 -33.18 32.91
CA VAL A 280 10.88 -33.84 34.12
C VAL A 280 10.62 -32.80 35.20
N LEU A 281 9.38 -32.74 35.68
CA LEU A 281 8.99 -31.87 36.78
C LEU A 281 9.25 -32.55 38.14
N PRO A 282 9.57 -31.78 39.21
CA PRO A 282 9.74 -32.32 40.56
C PRO A 282 8.50 -33.06 41.06
N ALA A 283 8.67 -34.08 41.91
CA ALA A 283 7.55 -34.83 42.48
C ALA A 283 6.61 -33.94 43.30
N GLU A 284 7.15 -32.93 43.97
CA GLU A 284 6.41 -31.94 44.74
C GLU A 284 5.46 -31.11 43.86
N PHE A 285 5.72 -31.00 42.55
CA PHE A 285 4.90 -30.24 41.63
C PHE A 285 3.48 -30.82 41.45
N ALA A 286 3.27 -32.09 41.82
CA ALA A 286 1.95 -32.72 41.87
C ALA A 286 0.97 -31.98 42.81
N GLU A 287 1.46 -31.16 43.75
CA GLU A 287 0.58 -30.30 44.58
C GLU A 287 -0.26 -29.29 43.77
N THR A 288 0.08 -29.08 42.49
CA THR A 288 -0.55 -28.09 41.62
C THR A 288 -1.70 -28.65 40.79
N GLU A 289 -1.93 -29.97 40.78
CA GLU A 289 -2.87 -30.65 39.87
C GLU A 289 -4.29 -30.05 39.84
N ASN A 290 -4.77 -29.51 40.96
CA ASN A 290 -6.11 -28.89 41.05
C ASN A 290 -6.19 -27.47 40.46
N ARG A 291 -5.05 -26.84 40.17
CA ARG A 291 -4.94 -25.43 39.76
C ARG A 291 -3.95 -25.20 38.60
N SER A 292 -3.40 -26.26 38.03
CA SER A 292 -2.56 -26.20 36.84
C SER A 292 -3.20 -26.93 35.66
N PHE A 293 -2.86 -26.51 34.45
CA PHE A 293 -3.07 -27.27 33.23
C PHE A 293 -1.77 -27.26 32.43
N ILE A 294 -1.29 -28.44 32.06
CA ILE A 294 -0.02 -28.61 31.35
C ILE A 294 -0.31 -29.30 30.02
N THR A 295 0.17 -28.71 28.93
CA THR A 295 0.03 -29.31 27.61
C THR A 295 1.23 -28.99 26.73
N SER A 296 1.38 -29.68 25.60
CA SER A 296 2.52 -29.48 24.70
C SER A 296 2.37 -28.25 23.80
N TRP A 297 1.13 -27.85 23.47
CA TRP A 297 0.83 -26.67 22.67
C TRP A 297 -0.65 -26.27 22.80
N CYS A 298 -0.97 -24.99 22.59
CA CYS A 298 -2.34 -24.48 22.70
C CYS A 298 -2.65 -23.42 21.62
N PRO A 299 -3.93 -23.08 21.38
CA PRO A 299 -4.31 -21.91 20.59
C PRO A 299 -4.02 -20.62 21.38
N GLN A 300 -2.76 -20.17 21.37
CA GLN A 300 -2.26 -19.07 22.22
C GLN A 300 -3.09 -17.78 22.13
N GLU A 301 -3.51 -17.37 20.92
CA GLU A 301 -4.31 -16.15 20.74
C GLU A 301 -5.68 -16.26 21.46
N GLU A 302 -6.35 -17.42 21.36
CA GLU A 302 -7.60 -17.67 22.08
C GLU A 302 -7.38 -17.72 23.59
N VAL A 303 -6.28 -18.35 24.04
CA VAL A 303 -5.90 -18.40 25.46
C VAL A 303 -5.66 -17.00 26.01
N LEU A 304 -4.87 -16.16 25.34
CA LEU A 304 -4.58 -14.80 25.79
C LEU A 304 -5.84 -13.93 25.83
N ASN A 305 -6.77 -14.11 24.88
CA ASN A 305 -8.05 -13.40 24.88
C ASN A 305 -9.08 -13.97 25.88
N HIS A 306 -8.82 -15.11 26.49
CA HIS A 306 -9.75 -15.72 27.42
C HIS A 306 -9.87 -14.91 28.73
N PRO A 307 -11.09 -14.62 29.23
CA PRO A 307 -11.30 -13.76 30.42
C PRO A 307 -10.56 -14.20 31.69
N ALA A 308 -10.35 -15.51 31.85
CA ALA A 308 -9.62 -16.08 32.99
C ALA A 308 -8.12 -15.72 33.01
N VAL A 309 -7.52 -15.40 31.87
CA VAL A 309 -6.08 -15.08 31.81
C VAL A 309 -5.84 -13.67 32.32
N GLY A 310 -5.07 -13.58 33.41
CA GLY A 310 -4.71 -12.34 34.08
C GLY A 310 -3.25 -11.93 33.88
N GLY A 311 -2.40 -12.80 33.36
CA GLY A 311 -0.99 -12.48 33.15
C GLY A 311 -0.31 -13.49 32.24
N PHE A 312 0.78 -13.06 31.59
CA PHE A 312 1.53 -13.89 30.65
C PHE A 312 3.01 -13.95 31.01
N LEU A 313 3.49 -15.12 31.42
CA LEU A 313 4.92 -15.42 31.57
C LEU A 313 5.49 -15.87 30.22
N THR A 314 6.40 -15.08 29.66
CA THR A 314 6.85 -15.24 28.28
C THR A 314 8.33 -14.96 28.11
N HIS A 315 8.91 -15.51 27.05
CA HIS A 315 10.24 -15.18 26.55
C HIS A 315 10.30 -13.82 25.82
N SER A 316 9.17 -13.15 25.63
CA SER A 316 9.06 -11.85 24.95
C SER A 316 9.46 -11.85 23.47
N GLY A 317 9.23 -12.94 22.76
CA GLY A 317 9.28 -12.93 21.29
C GLY A 317 8.16 -12.05 20.70
N TRP A 318 8.41 -11.39 19.56
CA TRP A 318 7.50 -10.36 19.03
C TRP A 318 6.05 -10.85 18.83
N GLY A 319 5.86 -12.07 18.32
CA GLY A 319 4.52 -12.67 18.15
C GLY A 319 3.75 -12.80 19.47
N SER A 320 4.41 -13.31 20.51
CA SER A 320 3.82 -13.40 21.86
C SER A 320 3.54 -12.03 22.47
N THR A 321 4.47 -11.07 22.30
CA THR A 321 4.32 -9.71 22.81
C THR A 321 3.13 -8.99 22.18
N ILE A 322 3.00 -9.05 20.84
CA ILE A 322 1.90 -8.37 20.14
C ILE A 322 0.55 -9.01 20.46
N GLU A 323 0.47 -10.34 20.55
CA GLU A 323 -0.75 -11.05 20.96
C GLU A 323 -1.18 -10.65 22.39
N SER A 324 -0.23 -10.54 23.33
CA SER A 324 -0.52 -10.12 24.71
C SER A 324 -1.05 -8.68 24.79
N LEU A 325 -0.42 -7.75 24.05
CA LEU A 325 -0.87 -6.36 23.93
C LEU A 325 -2.28 -6.29 23.31
N CYS A 326 -2.54 -7.10 22.28
CA CYS A 326 -3.85 -7.18 21.63
C CYS A 326 -4.94 -7.75 22.55
N ALA A 327 -4.57 -8.67 23.45
CA ALA A 327 -5.48 -9.24 24.43
C ALA A 327 -5.71 -8.31 25.63
N GLY A 328 -4.79 -7.37 25.89
CA GLY A 328 -4.79 -6.51 27.07
C GLY A 328 -4.24 -7.21 28.32
N VAL A 329 -3.30 -8.14 28.13
CA VAL A 329 -2.71 -8.96 29.19
C VAL A 329 -1.29 -8.47 29.51
N PRO A 330 -0.96 -8.15 30.77
CA PRO A 330 0.39 -7.77 31.18
C PRO A 330 1.33 -8.98 31.24
N MET A 331 2.63 -8.73 31.14
CA MET A 331 3.65 -9.76 30.94
C MET A 331 4.67 -9.84 32.08
N VAL A 332 5.22 -11.02 32.29
CA VAL A 332 6.51 -11.22 32.95
C VAL A 332 7.44 -11.83 31.91
N CYS A 333 8.53 -11.13 31.64
CA CYS A 333 9.45 -11.34 30.54
C CYS A 333 10.70 -12.07 31.02
N TRP A 334 11.08 -13.14 30.34
CA TRP A 334 12.34 -13.84 30.55
C TRP A 334 13.08 -13.99 29.21
N PRO A 335 13.77 -12.93 28.76
CA PRO A 335 14.38 -12.91 27.43
C PRO A 335 15.59 -13.85 27.35
N PHE A 336 15.73 -14.59 26.25
CA PHE A 336 16.82 -15.56 26.06
C PHE A 336 17.74 -15.20 24.89
N PHE A 337 17.20 -14.95 23.70
CA PHE A 337 18.01 -14.71 22.50
C PHE A 337 17.31 -13.80 21.47
N ALA A 338 18.04 -13.41 20.41
CA ALA A 338 17.53 -12.58 19.32
C ALA A 338 16.91 -11.26 19.81
N ASP A 339 15.72 -10.91 19.35
CA ASP A 339 15.00 -9.65 19.62
C ASP A 339 14.37 -9.58 21.02
N GLN A 340 14.38 -10.67 21.78
CA GLN A 340 13.65 -10.80 23.04
C GLN A 340 14.09 -9.80 24.11
N ALA A 341 15.39 -9.50 24.21
CA ALA A 341 15.91 -8.51 25.16
C ALA A 341 15.38 -7.10 24.83
N MET A 342 15.35 -6.73 23.55
CA MET A 342 14.78 -5.45 23.09
C MET A 342 13.28 -5.38 23.40
N ASN A 343 12.54 -6.44 23.10
CA ASN A 343 11.11 -6.52 23.37
C ASN A 343 10.81 -6.43 24.88
N CYS A 344 11.61 -7.10 25.71
CA CYS A 344 11.54 -7.02 27.16
C CYS A 344 11.77 -5.58 27.64
N ARG A 345 12.85 -4.93 27.19
CA ARG A 345 13.16 -3.53 27.53
C ARG A 345 11.99 -2.60 27.22
N TYR A 346 11.43 -2.69 26.02
CA TYR A 346 10.28 -1.87 25.64
C TYR A 346 9.02 -2.21 26.45
N SER A 347 8.74 -3.49 26.69
CA SER A 347 7.61 -3.94 27.51
C SER A 347 7.69 -3.39 28.93
N CYS A 348 8.87 -3.39 29.53
CA CYS A 348 9.10 -2.97 30.91
C CYS A 348 9.19 -1.44 31.04
N ASN A 349 9.94 -0.76 30.16
CA ASN A 349 10.32 0.64 30.37
C ASN A 349 9.53 1.65 29.54
N GLU A 350 9.13 1.29 28.32
CA GLU A 350 8.46 2.23 27.40
C GLU A 350 6.95 2.04 27.41
N TRP A 351 6.48 0.80 27.31
CA TRP A 351 5.06 0.47 27.25
C TRP A 351 4.43 0.30 28.64
N GLY A 352 5.25 0.00 29.65
CA GLY A 352 4.82 -0.17 31.04
C GLY A 352 3.84 -1.33 31.22
N VAL A 353 4.06 -2.43 30.51
CA VAL A 353 3.19 -3.64 30.51
C VAL A 353 3.91 -4.90 30.97
N GLY A 354 5.20 -4.80 31.34
CA GLY A 354 6.04 -5.94 31.63
C GLY A 354 6.93 -5.78 32.86
N MET A 355 7.33 -6.90 33.45
CA MET A 355 8.44 -7.01 34.41
C MET A 355 9.46 -8.03 33.91
N GLU A 356 10.74 -7.84 34.21
CA GLU A 356 11.83 -8.71 33.75
C GLU A 356 12.23 -9.72 34.86
N ILE A 357 12.48 -10.97 34.47
CA ILE A 357 13.11 -12.02 35.29
C ILE A 357 14.59 -12.10 34.93
N ASP A 358 15.46 -12.24 35.93
CA ASP A 358 16.89 -12.46 35.71
C ASP A 358 17.17 -13.78 34.94
N ASN A 359 18.20 -13.77 34.08
CA ASN A 359 18.60 -14.96 33.31
C ASN A 359 18.96 -16.16 34.22
N ASN A 360 19.49 -15.91 35.42
CA ASN A 360 19.74 -16.90 36.45
C ASN A 360 18.52 -17.06 37.38
N VAL A 361 17.37 -17.35 36.77
CA VAL A 361 16.05 -17.46 37.41
C VAL A 361 16.10 -18.20 38.75
N LYS A 362 15.40 -17.63 39.74
CA LYS A 362 15.17 -18.26 41.05
C LYS A 362 13.68 -18.37 41.34
N ARG A 363 13.27 -19.48 41.96
CA ARG A 363 11.86 -19.76 42.31
C ARG A 363 11.21 -18.68 43.16
N GLU A 364 11.97 -18.03 44.05
CA GLU A 364 11.43 -16.97 44.91
C GLU A 364 11.17 -15.70 44.10
N GLU A 365 12.03 -15.37 43.14
CA GLU A 365 11.82 -14.27 42.19
C GLU A 365 10.60 -14.54 41.30
N VAL A 366 10.50 -15.74 40.70
CA VAL A 366 9.33 -16.15 39.89
C VAL A 366 8.04 -16.02 40.70
N LYS A 367 8.02 -16.54 41.92
CA LYS A 367 6.88 -16.44 42.85
C LYS A 367 6.50 -14.98 43.12
N MET A 368 7.49 -14.13 43.46
CA MET A 368 7.23 -12.72 43.77
C MET A 368 6.68 -11.97 42.56
N LEU A 369 7.27 -12.13 41.37
CA LEU A 369 6.83 -11.44 40.16
C LEU A 369 5.47 -11.93 39.67
N VAL A 370 5.20 -13.24 39.76
CA VAL A 370 3.87 -13.79 39.46
C VAL A 370 2.82 -13.21 40.42
N LYS A 371 3.13 -13.10 41.71
CA LYS A 371 2.22 -12.46 42.67
C LYS A 371 2.03 -10.98 42.40
N GLU A 372 3.10 -10.23 42.13
CA GLU A 372 3.01 -8.81 41.82
C GLU A 372 2.18 -8.54 40.55
N LEU A 373 2.34 -9.38 39.51
CA LEU A 373 1.58 -9.28 38.26
C LEU A 373 0.07 -9.50 38.48
N MET A 374 -0.28 -10.44 39.35
CA MET A 374 -1.66 -10.93 39.50
C MET A 374 -2.43 -10.26 40.64
N GLU A 375 -1.75 -9.92 41.73
CA GLU A 375 -2.35 -9.41 42.97
C GLU A 375 -1.76 -8.05 43.40
N GLY A 376 -0.65 -7.62 42.80
CA GLY A 376 0.10 -6.43 43.19
C GLY A 376 -0.36 -5.13 42.55
N GLY A 377 0.09 -4.02 43.12
CA GLY A 377 -0.27 -2.67 42.65
C GLY A 377 0.39 -2.31 41.33
N GLU A 378 1.62 -2.78 41.07
CA GLU A 378 2.26 -2.59 39.76
C GLU A 378 1.60 -3.49 38.70
N GLY A 379 1.17 -4.70 39.07
CA GLY A 379 0.34 -5.58 38.25
C GLY A 379 -0.90 -4.90 37.67
N GLU A 380 -1.65 -4.20 38.53
CA GLU A 380 -2.86 -3.48 38.11
C GLU A 380 -2.54 -2.31 37.18
N LYS A 381 -1.49 -1.52 37.46
CA LYS A 381 -1.05 -0.44 36.55
C LYS A 381 -0.65 -0.97 35.17
N MET A 382 0.10 -2.07 35.13
CA MET A 382 0.50 -2.70 33.87
C MET A 382 -0.71 -3.21 33.08
N ARG A 383 -1.73 -3.71 33.78
CA ARG A 383 -2.99 -4.15 33.17
C ARG A 383 -3.77 -2.98 32.58
N GLU A 384 -3.86 -1.86 33.29
CA GLU A 384 -4.46 -0.63 32.76
C GLU A 384 -3.73 -0.17 31.49
N LYS A 385 -2.39 -0.21 31.49
CA LYS A 385 -1.56 0.09 30.32
C LYS A 385 -1.78 -0.89 29.17
N ALA A 386 -1.83 -2.19 29.43
CA ALA A 386 -2.10 -3.20 28.42
C ALA A 386 -3.50 -3.01 27.80
N MET A 387 -4.50 -2.65 28.61
CA MET A 387 -5.84 -2.29 28.12
C MET A 387 -5.85 -0.98 27.33
N GLU A 388 -5.01 0.00 27.66
CA GLU A 388 -4.81 1.20 26.84
C GLU A 388 -4.29 0.83 25.44
N TRP A 389 -3.26 -0.02 25.36
CA TRP A 389 -2.75 -0.52 24.08
C TRP A 389 -3.78 -1.34 23.29
N LYS A 390 -4.56 -2.19 23.97
CA LYS A 390 -5.68 -2.90 23.34
C LYS A 390 -6.70 -1.93 22.74
N ARG A 391 -7.09 -0.88 23.48
CA ARG A 391 -8.01 0.15 22.99
C ARG A 391 -7.41 0.97 21.86
N GLU A 392 -6.12 1.29 21.90
CA GLU A 392 -5.43 1.96 20.80
C GLU A 392 -5.41 1.08 19.54
N LYS A 393 -5.17 -0.23 19.69
CA LYS A 393 -5.33 -1.20 18.60
C LYS A 393 -6.76 -1.24 18.10
N GLU A 394 -7.75 -1.32 18.98
CA GLU A 394 -9.17 -1.27 18.63
C GLU A 394 -9.60 0.08 18.03
N ARG A 395 -8.93 1.20 18.32
CA ARG A 395 -9.13 2.50 17.67
C ARG A 395 -8.48 2.54 16.30
N GLY A 396 -7.26 2.01 16.18
CA GLY A 396 -6.57 1.82 14.90
C GLY A 396 -7.31 0.83 13.99
N MET A 397 -8.01 -0.15 14.57
CA MET A 397 -8.93 -1.08 13.92
C MET A 397 -10.39 -0.61 13.90
N GLY A 398 -10.70 0.52 14.55
CA GLY A 398 -12.04 0.91 15.01
C GLY A 398 -12.93 1.34 13.87
N SER A 399 -13.44 0.36 13.13
CA SER A 399 -13.72 0.49 11.71
C SER A 399 -12.49 1.09 10.99
N ILE A 400 -11.94 0.39 10.00
CA ILE A 400 -11.34 1.17 8.92
C ILE A 400 -12.54 1.97 8.37
N SER A 401 -12.76 3.18 8.88
CA SER A 401 -13.65 4.14 8.23
C SER A 401 -13.08 4.19 6.83
N LYS A 402 -13.82 3.67 5.84
CA LYS A 402 -13.34 3.54 4.46
C LYS A 402 -12.64 4.85 4.11
N PRO A 403 -11.34 4.85 3.75
CA PRO A 403 -10.63 6.10 3.55
C PRO A 403 -11.42 6.95 2.57
N HIS A 404 -11.81 8.14 3.04
CA HIS A 404 -12.66 9.03 2.29
C HIS A 404 -11.79 9.98 1.48
N VAL A 405 -11.91 9.88 0.16
CA VAL A 405 -11.19 10.66 -0.83
C VAL A 405 -12.11 11.72 -1.44
N VAL A 406 -11.70 12.98 -1.37
CA VAL A 406 -12.35 14.07 -2.12
C VAL A 406 -11.66 14.19 -3.47
N VAL A 407 -12.42 14.03 -4.56
CA VAL A 407 -11.91 14.08 -5.94
C VAL A 407 -12.34 15.39 -6.59
N ILE A 408 -11.38 16.22 -7.03
CA ILE A 408 -11.66 17.52 -7.67
C ILE A 408 -11.00 17.58 -9.07
N PRO A 409 -11.78 17.52 -10.17
CA PRO A 409 -11.28 17.67 -11.53
C PRO A 409 -11.07 19.14 -11.90
N CYS A 410 -10.26 19.38 -12.95
CA CYS A 410 -10.38 20.62 -13.71
C CYS A 410 -11.78 20.65 -14.38
N PRO A 411 -12.53 21.77 -14.34
CA PRO A 411 -13.94 21.84 -14.79
C PRO A 411 -14.12 21.81 -16.32
N LEU A 412 -13.40 20.92 -17.01
CA LEU A 412 -13.43 20.69 -18.44
C LEU A 412 -13.83 19.23 -18.72
N GLN A 413 -14.60 18.99 -19.77
CA GLN A 413 -15.19 17.67 -20.02
C GLN A 413 -14.19 16.50 -20.02
N GLY A 414 -13.07 16.64 -20.74
CA GLY A 414 -12.05 15.60 -20.80
C GLY A 414 -11.48 15.25 -19.42
N HIS A 415 -11.27 16.27 -18.58
CA HIS A 415 -10.74 16.14 -17.24
C HIS A 415 -11.77 15.49 -16.30
N ILE A 416 -13.02 15.98 -16.30
CA ILE A 416 -14.13 15.42 -15.52
C ILE A 416 -14.32 13.94 -15.86
N LYS A 417 -14.37 13.61 -17.16
CA LYS A 417 -14.52 12.22 -17.62
C LYS A 417 -13.42 11.32 -17.07
N THR A 418 -12.16 11.73 -17.23
CA THR A 418 -11.02 10.92 -16.80
C THR A 418 -10.95 10.79 -15.27
N MET A 419 -11.17 11.87 -14.53
CA MET A 419 -11.19 11.87 -13.06
C MET A 419 -12.35 11.04 -12.50
N LEU A 420 -13.54 11.09 -13.12
CA LEU A 420 -14.69 10.32 -12.68
C LEU A 420 -14.49 8.82 -12.95
N LYS A 421 -13.85 8.46 -14.08
CA LYS A 421 -13.41 7.06 -14.31
C LYS A 421 -12.45 6.58 -13.23
N PHE A 422 -11.47 7.42 -12.87
CA PHE A 422 -10.54 7.08 -11.79
C PHE A 422 -11.25 6.97 -10.44
N ALA A 423 -12.16 7.88 -10.12
CA ALA A 423 -12.99 7.85 -8.91
C ALA A 423 -13.81 6.54 -8.80
N LYS A 424 -14.37 6.04 -9.90
CA LYS A 424 -15.04 4.74 -9.93
C LYS A 424 -14.11 3.58 -9.62
N LEU A 425 -12.88 3.59 -10.14
CA LEU A 425 -11.88 2.56 -9.81
C LEU A 425 -11.50 2.61 -8.32
N LEU A 426 -11.31 3.82 -7.78
CA LEU A 426 -11.03 4.01 -6.36
C LEU A 426 -12.18 3.49 -5.48
N HIS A 427 -13.42 3.82 -5.86
CA HIS A 427 -14.62 3.33 -5.19
C HIS A 427 -14.72 1.80 -5.20
N TYR A 428 -14.52 1.19 -6.37
CA TYR A 428 -14.50 -0.27 -6.53
C TYR A 428 -13.42 -0.94 -5.68
N LYS A 429 -12.30 -0.25 -5.42
CA LYS A 429 -11.24 -0.71 -4.51
C LYS A 429 -11.56 -0.48 -3.01
N GLY A 430 -12.80 -0.11 -2.69
CA GLY A 430 -13.33 -0.01 -1.34
C GLY A 430 -13.19 1.37 -0.68
N LEU A 431 -12.81 2.40 -1.44
CA LEU A 431 -12.68 3.77 -0.93
C LEU A 431 -14.02 4.49 -0.94
N HIS A 432 -14.22 5.38 0.04
CA HIS A 432 -15.37 6.27 0.06
C HIS A 432 -15.02 7.53 -0.75
N ILE A 433 -15.88 7.96 -1.66
CA ILE A 433 -15.57 9.02 -2.62
C ILE A 433 -16.56 10.17 -2.47
N THR A 434 -16.05 11.40 -2.38
CA THR A 434 -16.81 12.61 -2.70
C THR A 434 -16.25 13.20 -4.00
N PHE A 435 -17.04 13.17 -5.07
CA PHE A 435 -16.68 13.78 -6.35
C PHE A 435 -17.21 15.21 -6.44
N VAL A 436 -16.33 16.18 -6.61
CA VAL A 436 -16.69 17.60 -6.60
C VAL A 436 -16.84 18.11 -8.02
N ASN A 437 -18.00 18.69 -8.33
CA ASN A 437 -18.24 19.40 -9.57
C ASN A 437 -18.31 20.92 -9.33
N THR A 438 -18.14 21.73 -10.38
CA THR A 438 -18.69 23.09 -10.32
C THR A 438 -20.20 23.03 -10.42
N GLU A 439 -20.92 23.97 -9.80
CA GLU A 439 -22.38 24.05 -9.95
C GLU A 439 -22.83 24.11 -11.41
N PHE A 440 -22.07 24.80 -12.27
CA PHE A 440 -22.30 24.87 -13.71
C PHE A 440 -22.23 23.48 -14.36
N ASN A 441 -21.15 22.73 -14.15
CA ASN A 441 -20.97 21.41 -14.77
C ASN A 441 -21.88 20.34 -14.15
N HIS A 442 -22.21 20.45 -12.87
CA HIS A 442 -23.19 19.57 -12.22
C HIS A 442 -24.56 19.68 -12.89
N LYS A 443 -25.02 20.91 -13.18
CA LYS A 443 -26.25 21.15 -13.96
C LYS A 443 -26.15 20.63 -15.39
N ARG A 444 -24.98 20.70 -16.03
CA ARG A 444 -24.76 20.12 -17.37
C ARG A 444 -24.87 18.60 -17.37
N LEU A 445 -24.27 17.91 -16.40
CA LEU A 445 -24.39 16.45 -16.24
C LEU A 445 -25.85 16.00 -16.09
N LEU A 446 -26.63 16.70 -15.28
CA LEU A 446 -28.08 16.44 -15.13
C LEU A 446 -28.84 16.62 -16.45
N ARG A 447 -28.48 17.62 -17.26
CA ARG A 447 -29.12 17.84 -18.57
C ARG A 447 -28.75 16.78 -19.61
N SER A 448 -27.48 16.37 -19.65
CA SER A 448 -27.00 15.40 -20.64
C SER A 448 -27.38 13.96 -20.32
N GLY A 449 -27.26 13.57 -19.04
CA GLY A 449 -27.47 12.19 -18.56
C GLY A 449 -28.84 11.93 -17.91
N GLY A 450 -29.66 12.96 -17.70
CA GLY A 450 -30.96 12.86 -17.02
C GLY A 450 -30.91 13.11 -15.51
N LEU A 451 -32.08 13.10 -14.87
CA LEU A 451 -32.25 13.48 -13.45
C LEU A 451 -31.41 12.64 -12.47
N HIS A 452 -31.02 11.43 -12.87
CA HIS A 452 -30.28 10.46 -12.06
C HIS A 452 -28.77 10.40 -12.40
N ALA A 453 -28.27 11.32 -13.22
CA ALA A 453 -26.89 11.28 -13.73
C ALA A 453 -25.81 11.51 -12.65
N VAL A 454 -26.20 12.10 -11.53
CA VAL A 454 -25.34 12.47 -10.39
C VAL A 454 -25.98 11.99 -9.07
N ASP A 455 -26.80 10.94 -9.15
CA ASP A 455 -27.33 10.29 -7.94
C ASP A 455 -26.17 9.67 -7.14
N ASP A 456 -26.27 9.81 -5.82
CA ASP A 456 -25.34 9.18 -4.91
C ASP A 456 -25.45 7.65 -4.96
N LEU A 457 -24.30 6.98 -4.89
CA LEU A 457 -24.20 5.55 -4.63
C LEU A 457 -23.69 5.34 -3.20
N PRO A 458 -23.96 4.18 -2.58
CA PRO A 458 -23.39 3.86 -1.28
C PRO A 458 -21.86 3.96 -1.29
N GLY A 459 -21.30 5.05 -0.74
CA GLY A 459 -19.86 5.31 -0.72
C GLY A 459 -19.29 6.09 -1.91
N LEU A 460 -20.13 6.66 -2.77
CA LEU A 460 -19.74 7.62 -3.81
C LEU A 460 -20.80 8.72 -3.89
N HIS A 461 -20.42 9.94 -3.49
CA HIS A 461 -21.31 11.09 -3.40
C HIS A 461 -20.86 12.23 -4.31
N PHE A 462 -21.79 13.05 -4.76
CA PHE A 462 -21.49 14.27 -5.50
C PHE A 462 -21.68 15.51 -4.64
N GLU A 463 -20.69 16.40 -4.64
CA GLU A 463 -20.78 17.73 -4.03
C GLU A 463 -20.47 18.80 -5.07
N THR A 464 -20.83 20.04 -4.78
CA THR A 464 -20.62 21.17 -5.71
C THR A 464 -19.93 22.35 -5.06
N ILE A 465 -19.12 23.06 -5.85
CA ILE A 465 -18.60 24.39 -5.51
C ILE A 465 -19.00 25.41 -6.59
N PRO A 466 -19.20 26.69 -6.23
CA PRO A 466 -19.40 27.75 -7.21
C PRO A 466 -18.10 27.99 -8.01
N ASP A 467 -18.24 28.34 -9.30
CA ASP A 467 -17.10 28.74 -10.14
C ASP A 467 -16.83 30.24 -10.11
N GLY A 468 -17.77 31.05 -9.59
CA GLY A 468 -17.65 32.51 -9.53
C GLY A 468 -17.62 33.19 -10.90
N LEU A 469 -18.10 32.53 -11.95
CA LEU A 469 -18.20 33.08 -13.30
C LEU A 469 -19.61 33.65 -13.58
N PRO A 470 -19.73 34.66 -14.47
CA PRO A 470 -21.04 35.14 -14.90
C PRO A 470 -21.80 34.04 -15.68
N PRO A 471 -23.14 34.15 -15.81
CA PRO A 471 -23.92 33.25 -16.65
C PRO A 471 -23.35 33.19 -18.07
N SER A 472 -23.22 31.98 -18.60
CA SER A 472 -22.74 31.68 -19.95
C SER A 472 -23.69 30.69 -20.62
N ASP A 473 -23.44 30.39 -21.90
CA ASP A 473 -24.21 29.37 -22.61
C ASP A 473 -24.20 28.05 -21.83
N ILE A 474 -25.41 27.58 -21.52
CA ILE A 474 -25.65 26.42 -20.68
C ILE A 474 -25.21 25.10 -21.34
N ASP A 475 -25.08 25.10 -22.66
CA ASP A 475 -24.72 23.92 -23.44
C ASP A 475 -23.27 23.99 -23.95
N ALA A 476 -22.57 25.12 -23.80
CA ALA A 476 -21.20 25.30 -24.25
C ALA A 476 -20.15 25.15 -23.14
N THR A 477 -18.88 24.97 -23.53
CA THR A 477 -17.75 25.04 -22.61
C THR A 477 -17.49 26.50 -22.22
N GLN A 478 -17.28 26.77 -20.92
CA GLN A 478 -16.91 28.11 -20.44
C GLN A 478 -15.58 28.57 -21.06
N ALA A 479 -15.45 29.88 -21.32
CA ALA A 479 -14.25 30.45 -21.91
C ALA A 479 -13.01 30.14 -21.07
N ILE A 480 -12.01 29.49 -21.68
CA ILE A 480 -10.82 28.99 -20.99
C ILE A 480 -10.06 30.09 -20.23
N PRO A 481 -9.79 31.29 -20.79
CA PRO A 481 -9.08 32.34 -20.05
C PRO A 481 -9.82 32.79 -18.78
N SER A 482 -11.16 32.96 -18.87
CA SER A 482 -11.99 33.34 -17.72
C SER A 482 -12.01 32.25 -16.65
N LEU A 483 -12.06 30.99 -17.07
CA LEU A 483 -12.03 29.84 -16.16
C LEU A 483 -10.68 29.70 -15.44
N CYS A 484 -9.56 29.90 -16.14
CA CYS A 484 -8.22 29.97 -15.54
C CYS A 484 -8.12 31.07 -14.47
N ASP A 485 -8.63 32.27 -14.79
CA ASP A 485 -8.64 33.39 -13.83
C ASP A 485 -9.53 33.10 -12.61
N ALA A 486 -10.72 32.53 -12.84
CA ALA A 486 -11.64 32.15 -11.79
C ALA A 486 -11.06 31.06 -10.87
N MET A 487 -10.40 30.03 -11.41
CA MET A 487 -9.72 29.00 -10.60
C MET A 487 -8.64 29.59 -9.68
N ASN A 488 -7.91 30.61 -10.15
CA ASN A 488 -6.90 31.29 -9.35
C ASN A 488 -7.49 32.16 -8.23
N LYS A 489 -8.63 32.82 -8.48
CA LYS A 489 -9.17 33.86 -7.59
C LYS A 489 -10.33 33.39 -6.70
N ASN A 490 -11.16 32.48 -7.21
CA ASN A 490 -12.50 32.24 -6.66
C ASN A 490 -12.68 30.83 -6.08
N PHE A 491 -11.87 29.83 -6.49
CA PHE A 491 -12.13 28.42 -6.13
C PHE A 491 -11.59 28.01 -4.77
N LEU A 492 -10.54 28.69 -4.26
CA LEU A 492 -9.88 28.30 -3.01
C LEU A 492 -10.84 28.32 -1.81
N ALA A 493 -11.50 29.46 -1.55
CA ALA A 493 -12.36 29.60 -0.36
C ALA A 493 -13.54 28.61 -0.36
N PRO A 494 -14.34 28.49 -1.44
CA PRO A 494 -15.44 27.54 -1.47
C PRO A 494 -14.99 26.08 -1.35
N PHE A 495 -13.82 25.73 -1.90
CA PHE A 495 -13.29 24.37 -1.77
C PHE A 495 -12.79 24.09 -0.34
N THR A 496 -12.09 25.04 0.29
CA THR A 496 -11.70 24.94 1.71
C THR A 496 -12.92 24.80 2.62
N ASP A 497 -13.98 25.58 2.37
CA ASP A 497 -15.24 25.50 3.13
C ASP A 497 -15.91 24.12 2.98
N LEU A 498 -15.91 23.55 1.77
CA LEU A 498 -16.41 22.20 1.53
C LEU A 498 -15.59 21.15 2.28
N LEU A 499 -14.26 21.22 2.24
CA LEU A 499 -13.39 20.31 2.98
C LEU A 499 -13.65 20.39 4.50
N LEU A 500 -13.81 21.60 5.04
CA LEU A 500 -14.14 21.80 6.45
C LEU A 500 -15.53 21.25 6.80
N LYS A 501 -16.54 21.46 5.94
CA LYS A 501 -17.88 20.88 6.09
C LYS A 501 -17.78 19.35 6.16
N LEU A 502 -17.11 18.71 5.20
CA LEU A 502 -16.97 17.26 5.14
C LEU A 502 -16.19 16.70 6.34
N LYS A 503 -15.14 17.42 6.79
CA LYS A 503 -14.36 17.06 7.99
C LYS A 503 -15.19 17.10 9.27
N ASN A 504 -16.15 18.03 9.36
CA ASN A 504 -16.97 18.25 10.55
C ASN A 504 -18.30 17.48 10.55
N THR A 505 -18.71 16.90 9.43
CA THR A 505 -20.03 16.23 9.27
C THR A 505 -19.88 14.71 9.17
N VAL A 506 -19.20 14.10 10.15
CA VAL A 506 -18.94 12.65 10.19
C VAL A 506 -20.21 11.90 10.62
N SER A 507 -20.55 10.83 9.88
CA SER A 507 -21.65 9.92 10.21
C SER A 507 -21.33 8.49 9.79
N GLU A 508 -22.16 7.51 10.15
CA GLU A 508 -21.97 6.10 9.73
C GLU A 508 -21.85 5.94 8.21
N ASN A 509 -22.58 6.76 7.44
CA ASN A 509 -22.54 6.75 5.97
C ASN A 509 -21.53 7.73 5.37
N ASN A 510 -20.91 8.61 6.17
CA ASN A 510 -19.96 9.62 5.70
C ASN A 510 -18.72 9.62 6.62
N PRO A 511 -17.72 8.77 6.33
CA PRO A 511 -16.50 8.69 7.13
C PRO A 511 -15.67 9.99 7.01
N PRO A 512 -14.80 10.29 7.99
CA PRO A 512 -13.95 11.47 7.94
C PRO A 512 -13.05 11.47 6.70
N ILE A 513 -12.95 12.63 6.03
CA ILE A 513 -12.06 12.81 4.87
C ILE A 513 -10.60 12.58 5.25
N THR A 514 -9.88 11.84 4.41
CA THR A 514 -8.51 11.38 4.65
C THR A 514 -7.50 11.90 3.63
N CYS A 515 -7.93 12.20 2.40
CA CYS A 515 -7.08 12.81 1.38
C CYS A 515 -7.90 13.51 0.29
N VAL A 516 -7.19 14.33 -0.49
CA VAL A 516 -7.71 14.93 -1.73
C VAL A 516 -6.98 14.32 -2.92
N VAL A 517 -7.73 13.91 -3.94
CA VAL A 517 -7.22 13.58 -5.27
C VAL A 517 -7.61 14.70 -6.22
N ALA A 518 -6.63 15.46 -6.70
CA ALA A 518 -6.85 16.63 -7.52
C ALA A 518 -6.29 16.46 -8.93
N ASP A 519 -6.97 17.05 -9.91
CA ASP A 519 -6.37 17.30 -11.21
C ASP A 519 -5.25 18.37 -11.07
N PRO A 520 -4.08 18.21 -11.72
CA PRO A 520 -3.04 19.23 -11.68
C PRO A 520 -3.53 20.64 -12.04
N PHE A 521 -4.48 20.78 -12.96
CA PHE A 521 -5.06 22.08 -13.34
C PHE A 521 -6.11 22.61 -12.35
N ALA A 522 -6.23 22.02 -11.16
CA ALA A 522 -6.95 22.59 -10.02
C ALA A 522 -5.94 22.99 -8.92
N PRO A 523 -5.05 23.98 -9.16
CA PRO A 523 -3.89 24.24 -8.29
C PRO A 523 -4.26 24.72 -6.88
N PHE A 524 -5.44 25.31 -6.71
CA PHE A 524 -5.97 25.74 -5.41
C PHE A 524 -6.13 24.59 -4.41
N SER A 525 -6.28 23.35 -4.90
CA SER A 525 -6.48 22.16 -4.07
C SER A 525 -5.31 21.87 -3.13
N ILE A 526 -4.07 22.18 -3.54
CA ILE A 526 -2.87 22.01 -2.71
C ILE A 526 -2.96 22.90 -1.48
N LYS A 527 -3.23 24.19 -1.69
CA LYS A 527 -3.33 25.16 -0.60
C LYS A 527 -4.52 24.85 0.31
N ALA A 528 -5.66 24.46 -0.24
CA ALA A 528 -6.82 24.05 0.56
C ALA A 528 -6.51 22.81 1.42
N GLY A 529 -5.80 21.82 0.85
CA GLY A 529 -5.32 20.65 1.59
C GLY A 529 -4.37 21.05 2.73
N GLU A 530 -3.42 21.94 2.49
CA GLU A 530 -2.51 22.48 3.52
C GLU A 530 -3.28 23.18 4.65
N GLU A 531 -4.24 24.05 4.33
CA GLU A 531 -5.06 24.78 5.31
C GLU A 531 -5.90 23.85 6.21
N VAL A 532 -6.41 22.76 5.65
CA VAL A 532 -7.25 21.78 6.38
C VAL A 532 -6.43 20.66 7.03
N GLY A 533 -5.14 20.54 6.69
CA GLY A 533 -4.24 19.49 7.16
C GLY A 533 -4.47 18.12 6.49
N LEU A 534 -4.80 18.12 5.19
CA LEU A 534 -5.05 16.92 4.38
C LEU A 534 -3.96 16.72 3.32
N PRO A 535 -3.48 15.48 3.11
CA PRO A 535 -2.58 15.19 2.02
C PRO A 535 -3.30 15.29 0.67
N VAL A 536 -2.62 15.88 -0.32
CA VAL A 536 -3.11 15.99 -1.70
C VAL A 536 -2.27 15.10 -2.61
N VAL A 537 -2.94 14.26 -3.39
CA VAL A 537 -2.37 13.46 -4.47
C VAL A 537 -2.87 14.02 -5.79
N MET A 538 -2.00 14.18 -6.77
CA MET A 538 -2.40 14.61 -8.10
C MET A 538 -2.67 13.42 -9.01
N TYR A 539 -3.73 13.50 -9.80
CA TYR A 539 -3.98 12.58 -10.91
C TYR A 539 -3.99 13.37 -12.22
N ALA A 540 -2.90 13.27 -12.98
CA ALA A 540 -2.80 13.89 -14.29
C ALA A 540 -3.66 13.12 -15.29
N THR A 541 -4.67 13.80 -15.83
CA THR A 541 -5.61 13.25 -16.84
C THR A 541 -4.99 13.11 -18.24
N MET A 542 -3.66 13.13 -18.32
CA MET A 542 -2.85 13.03 -19.53
C MET A 542 -1.71 12.01 -19.34
N ASN A 543 -1.03 11.69 -20.43
CA ASN A 543 0.14 10.82 -20.45
C ASN A 543 1.39 11.49 -19.84
N ALA A 544 2.46 10.71 -19.63
CA ALA A 544 3.65 11.19 -18.94
C ALA A 544 4.44 12.22 -19.74
N CYS A 545 4.58 12.03 -21.07
CA CYS A 545 5.32 12.97 -21.91
C CYS A 545 4.60 14.32 -22.05
N GLY A 546 3.27 14.33 -22.15
CA GLY A 546 2.47 15.56 -22.14
C GLY A 546 2.66 16.33 -20.84
N TYR A 547 2.58 15.63 -19.70
CA TYR A 547 2.80 16.24 -18.39
C TYR A 547 4.24 16.78 -18.23
N MET A 548 5.23 16.02 -18.67
CA MET A 548 6.64 16.45 -18.67
C MET A 548 6.83 17.74 -19.49
N GLY A 549 6.14 17.86 -20.63
CA GLY A 549 6.13 19.07 -21.44
C GLY A 549 5.61 20.29 -20.67
N PHE A 550 4.47 20.16 -19.97
CA PHE A 550 3.96 21.21 -19.09
C PHE A 550 4.94 21.58 -17.98
N LYS A 551 5.56 20.58 -17.33
CA LYS A 551 6.52 20.80 -16.24
C LYS A 551 7.75 21.60 -16.68
N HIS A 552 8.12 21.52 -17.96
CA HIS A 552 9.30 22.20 -18.50
C HIS A 552 9.01 23.58 -19.08
N LEU A 553 7.77 24.05 -19.10
CA LEU A 553 7.44 25.38 -19.62
C LEU A 553 8.15 26.51 -18.87
N TYR A 554 8.29 26.40 -17.54
CA TYR A 554 9.06 27.36 -16.76
C TYR A 554 10.52 27.40 -17.24
N THR A 555 11.17 26.25 -17.41
CA THR A 555 12.55 26.14 -17.89
C THR A 555 12.71 26.70 -19.30
N LEU A 556 11.76 26.44 -20.19
CA LEU A 556 11.76 26.99 -21.55
C LEU A 556 11.63 28.52 -21.54
N ARG A 557 10.82 29.07 -20.62
CA ARG A 557 10.71 30.51 -20.41
C ARG A 557 12.00 31.13 -19.90
N GLU A 558 12.63 30.54 -18.89
CA GLU A 558 13.93 30.98 -18.34
C GLU A 558 15.04 30.96 -19.40
N LYS A 559 15.00 29.97 -20.31
CA LYS A 559 15.94 29.89 -21.45
C LYS A 559 15.59 30.82 -22.61
N GLY A 560 14.48 31.57 -22.53
CA GLY A 560 14.04 32.52 -23.55
C GLY A 560 13.46 31.89 -24.82
N PHE A 561 12.97 30.65 -24.73
CA PHE A 561 12.31 29.96 -25.85
C PHE A 561 10.82 30.30 -25.99
N THR A 562 10.16 30.69 -24.89
CA THR A 562 8.74 31.06 -24.87
C THR A 562 8.49 32.18 -23.85
N PRO A 563 7.54 33.11 -24.06
CA PRO A 563 6.78 33.36 -25.29
C PRO A 563 7.68 33.59 -26.51
N ILE A 564 7.20 33.24 -27.71
CA ILE A 564 7.93 33.51 -28.95
C ILE A 564 7.96 35.01 -29.23
N LYS A 565 9.08 35.50 -29.79
CA LYS A 565 9.31 36.94 -29.95
C LYS A 565 8.52 37.55 -31.11
N ASP A 566 8.26 36.76 -32.15
CA ASP A 566 7.64 37.22 -33.39
C ASP A 566 6.78 36.11 -34.03
N LEU A 567 5.62 36.47 -34.59
CA LEU A 567 4.71 35.50 -35.21
C LEU A 567 5.33 34.75 -36.41
N SER A 568 6.34 35.33 -37.08
CA SER A 568 7.09 34.63 -38.13
C SER A 568 7.80 33.38 -37.58
N ASN A 569 8.08 33.29 -36.27
CA ASN A 569 8.64 32.09 -35.65
C ASN A 569 7.74 30.85 -35.80
N LEU A 570 6.44 31.03 -36.02
CA LEU A 570 5.51 29.93 -36.27
C LEU A 570 5.72 29.26 -37.64
N SER A 571 6.34 29.95 -38.60
CA SER A 571 6.51 29.48 -39.99
C SER A 571 7.95 29.47 -40.51
N ASN A 572 8.90 30.12 -39.83
CA ASN A 572 10.29 30.24 -40.27
C ASN A 572 11.22 29.09 -39.83
N GLY A 573 10.68 28.01 -39.29
CA GLY A 573 11.44 26.85 -38.80
C GLY A 573 11.97 26.98 -37.36
N TYR A 574 11.76 28.10 -36.68
CA TYR A 574 12.18 28.26 -35.26
C TYR A 574 11.64 27.16 -34.35
N LEU A 575 10.39 26.73 -34.56
CA LEU A 575 9.79 25.67 -33.76
C LEU A 575 10.43 24.28 -33.95
N GLU A 576 11.31 24.10 -34.95
CA GLU A 576 12.11 22.88 -35.12
C GLU A 576 13.35 22.83 -34.20
N THR A 577 13.60 23.89 -33.42
CA THR A 577 14.71 23.94 -32.46
C THR A 577 14.60 22.79 -31.47
N LYS A 578 15.66 21.97 -31.37
CA LYS A 578 15.75 20.85 -30.44
C LYS A 578 15.82 21.34 -28.99
N VAL A 579 15.14 20.61 -28.10
CA VAL A 579 15.13 20.85 -26.66
C VAL A 579 15.74 19.64 -25.96
N ASP A 580 16.78 19.87 -25.16
CA ASP A 580 17.56 18.84 -24.47
C ASP A 580 17.38 18.82 -22.94
N CYS A 581 16.55 19.72 -22.42
CA CYS A 581 16.42 19.92 -20.97
C CYS A 581 15.22 19.25 -20.32
N ALA A 582 14.45 18.43 -21.06
CA ALA A 582 13.33 17.67 -20.51
C ALA A 582 13.76 16.21 -20.24
N PRO A 583 13.87 15.77 -18.96
CA PRO A 583 14.26 14.41 -18.62
C PRO A 583 13.37 13.36 -19.28
N GLY A 584 13.97 12.30 -19.81
CA GLY A 584 13.26 11.19 -20.46
C GLY A 584 12.68 11.49 -21.84
N MET A 585 12.64 12.75 -22.29
CA MET A 585 12.15 13.14 -23.61
C MET A 585 13.30 13.25 -24.62
N LYS A 586 13.40 12.31 -25.57
CA LYS A 586 14.48 12.25 -26.57
C LYS A 586 14.04 12.89 -27.89
N ASP A 587 14.93 13.66 -28.51
CA ASP A 587 14.75 14.29 -29.83
C ASP A 587 13.49 15.17 -29.98
N VAL A 588 13.05 15.81 -28.89
CA VAL A 588 11.90 16.72 -28.89
C VAL A 588 12.28 18.13 -29.34
N ARG A 589 11.34 18.83 -29.97
CA ARG A 589 11.49 20.18 -30.51
C ARG A 589 10.52 21.15 -29.82
N LEU A 590 10.72 22.45 -29.99
CA LEU A 590 9.83 23.47 -29.42
C LEU A 590 8.35 23.25 -29.78
N LYS A 591 8.01 22.88 -31.02
CA LYS A 591 6.60 22.59 -31.39
C LYS A 591 5.98 21.39 -30.68
N ASP A 592 6.80 20.51 -30.10
CA ASP A 592 6.32 19.32 -29.41
C ASP A 592 5.92 19.66 -27.94
N PHE A 593 6.18 20.88 -27.46
CA PHE A 593 5.76 21.37 -26.14
C PHE A 593 4.42 22.13 -26.21
N PRO A 594 3.56 22.00 -25.19
CA PRO A 594 2.25 22.64 -25.17
C PRO A 594 2.38 24.16 -25.00
N PHE A 595 1.44 24.95 -25.56
CA PHE A 595 1.39 26.42 -25.38
C PHE A 595 2.63 27.23 -25.81
N ILE A 596 3.53 26.67 -26.65
CA ILE A 596 4.73 27.39 -27.13
C ILE A 596 4.43 28.55 -28.10
N GLN A 597 3.20 28.63 -28.62
CA GLN A 597 2.85 29.49 -29.74
C GLN A 597 2.46 30.93 -29.33
N THR A 598 2.41 31.24 -28.02
CA THR A 598 2.06 32.59 -27.58
C THR A 598 3.20 33.58 -27.79
N THR A 599 2.87 34.80 -28.25
CA THR A 599 3.76 35.96 -28.25
C THR A 599 3.54 36.87 -27.04
N ASP A 600 2.46 36.66 -26.30
CA ASP A 600 2.05 37.51 -25.19
C ASP A 600 2.62 36.97 -23.86
N PRO A 601 3.54 37.69 -23.20
CA PRO A 601 4.06 37.30 -21.90
C PRO A 601 3.03 37.37 -20.77
N ASP A 602 1.95 38.14 -20.96
CA ASP A 602 0.86 38.30 -20.00
C ASP A 602 -0.34 37.38 -20.32
N ASP A 603 -0.19 36.45 -21.27
CA ASP A 603 -1.24 35.48 -21.62
C ASP A 603 -1.69 34.71 -20.38
N VAL A 604 -2.99 34.84 -20.06
CA VAL A 604 -3.58 34.32 -18.82
C VAL A 604 -3.49 32.80 -18.74
N VAL A 605 -3.70 32.11 -19.87
CA VAL A 605 -3.70 30.64 -19.93
C VAL A 605 -2.28 30.12 -19.80
N PHE A 606 -1.34 30.70 -20.54
CA PHE A 606 0.08 30.36 -20.48
C PHE A 606 0.64 30.53 -19.06
N ASN A 607 0.37 31.67 -18.41
CA ASN A 607 0.83 31.93 -17.06
C ASN A 607 0.16 31.03 -16.02
N PHE A 608 -1.13 30.73 -16.19
CA PHE A 608 -1.84 29.76 -15.35
C PHE A 608 -1.19 28.37 -15.41
N VAL A 609 -0.93 27.88 -16.62
CA VAL A 609 -0.34 26.56 -16.85
C VAL A 609 1.07 26.45 -16.26
N ILE A 610 1.91 27.48 -16.42
CA ILE A 610 3.23 27.52 -15.77
C ILE A 610 3.09 27.47 -14.25
N GLY A 611 2.17 28.23 -13.67
CA GLY A 611 1.92 28.23 -12.22
C GLY A 611 1.47 26.87 -11.69
N VAL A 612 0.60 26.18 -12.44
CA VAL A 612 0.13 24.82 -12.13
C VAL A 612 1.30 23.83 -12.08
N ALA A 613 2.15 23.83 -13.11
CA ALA A 613 3.30 22.95 -13.20
C ALA A 613 4.25 23.09 -12.00
N GLU A 614 4.53 24.32 -11.57
CA GLU A 614 5.40 24.57 -10.42
C GLU A 614 4.73 24.26 -9.08
N THR A 615 3.41 24.44 -8.95
CA THR A 615 2.70 24.13 -7.71
C THR A 615 2.58 22.61 -7.49
N SER A 616 2.52 21.84 -8.58
CA SER A 616 2.31 20.39 -8.54
C SER A 616 3.34 19.59 -7.74
N VAL A 617 4.59 20.07 -7.67
CA VAL A 617 5.69 19.38 -6.95
C VAL A 617 5.47 19.32 -5.44
N LYS A 618 4.54 20.13 -4.90
CA LYS A 618 4.14 20.09 -3.49
C LYS A 618 3.20 18.93 -3.16
N ALA A 619 2.63 18.26 -4.18
CA ALA A 619 1.77 17.11 -3.96
C ALA A 619 2.53 15.94 -3.34
N ARG A 620 1.84 15.13 -2.53
CA ARG A 620 2.45 13.95 -1.87
C ARG A 620 2.83 12.85 -2.86
N ALA A 621 2.13 12.79 -3.98
CA ALA A 621 2.40 11.89 -5.09
C ALA A 621 1.71 12.41 -6.36
N ILE A 622 2.18 11.95 -7.51
CA ILE A 622 1.51 12.11 -8.79
C ILE A 622 1.19 10.75 -9.42
N ALA A 623 -0.04 10.59 -9.86
CA ALA A 623 -0.47 9.49 -10.72
C ALA A 623 -0.74 10.04 -12.12
N LEU A 624 -0.41 9.28 -13.16
CA LEU A 624 -0.57 9.69 -14.55
C LEU A 624 -1.40 8.67 -15.32
N HIS A 625 -2.24 9.15 -16.24
CA HIS A 625 -3.03 8.29 -17.10
C HIS A 625 -2.17 7.67 -18.21
N THR A 626 -1.34 6.72 -17.83
CA THR A 626 -0.37 5.99 -18.68
C THR A 626 -0.09 4.60 -18.08
N PHE A 627 0.80 3.81 -18.70
CA PHE A 627 1.29 2.54 -18.17
C PHE A 627 2.80 2.40 -18.41
N ASP A 628 3.49 1.65 -17.54
CA ASP A 628 4.97 1.62 -17.50
C ASP A 628 5.63 1.30 -18.85
N ALA A 629 5.08 0.35 -19.60
CA ALA A 629 5.64 -0.05 -20.89
C ALA A 629 5.50 1.01 -21.99
N LEU A 630 4.62 2.01 -21.82
CA LEU A 630 4.39 3.05 -22.83
C LEU A 630 5.48 4.14 -22.79
N GLU A 631 5.88 4.57 -21.60
CA GLU A 631 6.72 5.77 -21.41
C GLU A 631 7.80 5.58 -20.32
N PRO A 632 8.59 4.49 -20.34
CA PRO A 632 9.50 4.15 -19.24
C PRO A 632 10.54 5.25 -18.95
N ASP A 633 11.19 5.77 -20.00
CA ASP A 633 12.21 6.83 -19.87
C ASP A 633 11.64 8.12 -19.24
N VAL A 634 10.39 8.48 -19.57
CA VAL A 634 9.75 9.69 -19.06
C VAL A 634 9.28 9.50 -17.62
N LEU A 635 8.78 8.32 -17.28
CA LEU A 635 8.40 7.96 -15.90
C LEU A 635 9.62 7.96 -14.97
N ASP A 636 10.77 7.46 -15.43
CA ASP A 636 12.04 7.57 -14.72
C ASP A 636 12.44 9.04 -14.54
N GLY A 637 12.31 9.86 -15.59
CA GLY A 637 12.52 11.30 -15.53
C GLY A 637 11.65 11.99 -14.49
N LEU A 638 10.34 11.70 -14.46
CA LEU A 638 9.39 12.26 -13.49
C LEU A 638 9.71 11.82 -12.06
N SER A 639 10.24 10.61 -11.87
CA SER A 639 10.63 10.08 -10.56
C SER A 639 11.82 10.81 -9.94
N THR A 640 12.58 11.58 -10.74
CA THR A 640 13.61 12.50 -10.21
C THR A 640 13.04 13.83 -9.71
N ILE A 641 11.80 14.17 -10.11
CA ILE A 641 11.11 15.43 -9.80
C ILE A 641 10.12 15.25 -8.65
N PHE A 642 9.39 14.12 -8.64
CA PHE A 642 8.36 13.84 -7.64
C PHE A 642 8.81 12.72 -6.69
N PRO A 643 8.45 12.79 -5.40
CA PRO A 643 8.81 11.75 -4.43
C PRO A 643 8.17 10.39 -4.75
N ARG A 644 7.01 10.39 -5.42
CA ARG A 644 6.24 9.20 -5.80
C ARG A 644 5.51 9.44 -7.12
N VAL A 645 5.75 8.57 -8.09
CA VAL A 645 5.12 8.56 -9.41
C VAL A 645 4.40 7.24 -9.61
N TYR A 646 3.15 7.29 -10.07
CA TYR A 646 2.34 6.13 -10.39
C TYR A 646 1.84 6.20 -11.83
N SER A 647 1.93 5.10 -12.57
CA SER A 647 1.27 4.94 -13.86
C SER A 647 -0.05 4.20 -13.64
N ILE A 648 -1.16 4.79 -14.08
CA ILE A 648 -2.51 4.22 -13.93
C ILE A 648 -3.26 4.33 -15.25
N GLY A 649 -3.32 3.23 -15.98
CA GLY A 649 -4.08 3.16 -17.22
C GLY A 649 -3.80 1.88 -18.01
N PRO A 650 -4.52 1.66 -19.12
CA PRO A 650 -5.64 2.48 -19.61
C PRO A 650 -6.91 2.32 -18.74
N LEU A 651 -7.45 3.42 -18.22
CA LEU A 651 -8.59 3.40 -17.29
C LEU A 651 -9.79 2.60 -17.79
N GLN A 652 -10.10 2.66 -19.09
CA GLN A 652 -11.27 1.95 -19.62
C GLN A 652 -11.12 0.42 -19.53
N LEU A 653 -9.92 -0.10 -19.78
CA LEU A 653 -9.66 -1.54 -19.64
C LEU A 653 -9.80 -1.99 -18.19
N LEU A 654 -9.35 -1.16 -17.24
CA LEU A 654 -9.51 -1.43 -15.81
C LEU A 654 -10.99 -1.42 -15.40
N LEU A 655 -11.79 -0.48 -15.93
CA LEU A 655 -13.22 -0.41 -15.67
C LEU A 655 -14.01 -1.56 -16.29
N ASN A 656 -13.59 -2.05 -17.47
CA ASN A 656 -14.24 -3.19 -18.13
C ASN A 656 -14.16 -4.48 -17.31
N GLN A 657 -13.23 -4.57 -16.35
CA GLN A 657 -13.09 -5.71 -15.44
C GLN A 657 -14.08 -5.65 -14.25
N ILE A 658 -14.85 -4.57 -14.13
CA ILE A 658 -15.82 -4.37 -13.04
C ILE A 658 -17.20 -4.83 -13.50
N GLU A 659 -17.73 -5.87 -12.86
CA GLU A 659 -19.07 -6.39 -13.14
C GLU A 659 -20.20 -5.57 -12.48
N GLU A 660 -19.87 -4.68 -11.56
CA GLU A 660 -20.82 -3.94 -10.72
C GLU A 660 -21.76 -3.01 -11.53
N ASN A 661 -23.05 -3.32 -11.50
CA ASN A 661 -24.07 -2.65 -12.33
C ASN A 661 -24.33 -1.19 -11.93
N GLY A 662 -24.14 -0.82 -10.66
CA GLY A 662 -24.39 0.54 -10.16
C GLY A 662 -23.38 1.57 -10.69
N LEU A 663 -22.12 1.20 -10.87
CA LEU A 663 -21.11 2.11 -11.42
C LEU A 663 -21.29 2.37 -12.92
N LYS A 664 -21.95 1.47 -13.66
CA LYS A 664 -22.19 1.61 -15.11
C LYS A 664 -23.25 2.68 -15.43
N SER A 665 -24.16 2.99 -14.51
CA SER A 665 -25.21 4.00 -14.73
C SER A 665 -24.70 5.44 -14.68
N ILE A 666 -23.60 5.71 -13.98
CA ILE A 666 -23.00 7.05 -13.90
C ILE A 666 -22.35 7.38 -15.25
N GLY A 667 -22.90 8.35 -15.99
CA GLY A 667 -22.31 8.84 -17.24
C GLY A 667 -21.09 9.75 -17.01
N TYR A 668 -20.43 10.16 -18.10
CA TYR A 668 -19.25 11.05 -18.03
C TYR A 668 -19.33 12.29 -18.94
N ASN A 669 -20.37 12.41 -19.77
CA ASN A 669 -20.42 13.39 -20.85
C ASN A 669 -21.26 14.61 -20.44
N LEU A 670 -20.73 15.81 -20.71
CA LEU A 670 -21.48 17.07 -20.53
C LEU A 670 -22.39 17.40 -21.72
N TRP A 671 -22.21 16.69 -22.84
CA TRP A 671 -23.06 16.77 -24.02
C TRP A 671 -24.03 15.61 -24.06
N LYS A 672 -25.24 15.86 -24.55
CA LYS A 672 -26.23 14.82 -24.81
C LYS A 672 -25.74 13.94 -25.96
N GLU A 673 -25.64 12.64 -25.71
CA GLU A 673 -25.22 11.67 -26.70
C GLU A 673 -26.35 11.36 -27.67
N ASP A 674 -26.06 11.41 -28.97
CA ASP A 674 -26.92 10.87 -30.00
C ASP A 674 -26.54 9.43 -30.31
N ARG A 675 -27.38 8.49 -29.86
CA ARG A 675 -27.17 7.06 -30.09
C ARG A 675 -27.66 6.59 -31.46
N ALA A 676 -28.35 7.44 -32.23
CA ALA A 676 -28.76 7.08 -33.60
C ALA A 676 -27.56 6.89 -34.53
N CYS A 677 -26.39 7.47 -34.19
CA CYS A 677 -25.17 7.22 -34.94
C CYS A 677 -24.76 5.74 -34.91
N LEU A 678 -25.03 5.00 -33.82
CA LEU A 678 -24.72 3.57 -33.73
C LEU A 678 -25.59 2.76 -34.71
N GLN A 679 -26.87 3.08 -34.80
CA GLN A 679 -27.79 2.45 -35.77
C GLN A 679 -27.37 2.75 -37.21
N TRP A 680 -26.85 3.95 -37.47
CA TRP A 680 -26.30 4.29 -38.77
C TRP A 680 -25.02 3.50 -39.06
N LEU A 681 -24.13 3.31 -38.07
CA LEU A 681 -22.93 2.50 -38.20
C LEU A 681 -23.23 1.02 -38.46
N ASP A 682 -24.32 0.48 -37.90
CA ASP A 682 -24.77 -0.90 -38.17
C ASP A 682 -25.06 -1.15 -39.67
N THR A 683 -25.34 -0.09 -40.43
CA THR A 683 -25.61 -0.19 -41.89
C THR A 683 -24.36 -0.16 -42.76
N LYS A 684 -23.18 0.01 -42.16
CA LYS A 684 -21.92 0.22 -42.88
C LYS A 684 -21.05 -1.03 -42.81
N GLU A 685 -20.24 -1.21 -43.85
CA GLU A 685 -19.28 -2.32 -43.91
C GLU A 685 -18.20 -2.15 -42.82
N PRO A 686 -17.61 -3.26 -42.33
CA PRO A 686 -16.49 -3.19 -41.39
C PRO A 686 -15.34 -2.33 -41.94
N LYS A 687 -14.78 -1.50 -41.08
CA LYS A 687 -13.64 -0.61 -41.39
C LYS A 687 -13.88 0.35 -42.58
N SER A 688 -15.12 0.79 -42.79
CA SER A 688 -15.50 1.64 -43.92
C SER A 688 -15.84 3.09 -43.54
N VAL A 689 -15.78 3.43 -42.25
CA VAL A 689 -16.21 4.73 -41.72
C VAL A 689 -15.05 5.46 -41.03
N VAL A 690 -14.84 6.71 -41.43
CA VAL A 690 -13.96 7.66 -40.73
C VAL A 690 -14.72 8.35 -39.60
N TYR A 691 -14.21 8.28 -38.38
CA TYR A 691 -14.74 9.03 -37.25
C TYR A 691 -13.98 10.35 -37.08
N VAL A 692 -14.69 11.47 -37.15
CA VAL A 692 -14.14 12.83 -37.07
C VAL A 692 -14.65 13.51 -35.81
N ASN A 693 -13.76 13.79 -34.86
CA ASN A 693 -14.08 14.53 -33.65
C ASN A 693 -12.85 15.33 -33.18
N PHE A 694 -12.99 16.65 -33.04
CA PHE A 694 -11.94 17.56 -32.58
C PHE A 694 -11.96 17.79 -31.05
N GLY A 695 -12.77 17.03 -30.31
CA GLY A 695 -12.87 17.11 -28.86
C GLY A 695 -13.83 18.20 -28.38
N SER A 696 -13.81 18.46 -27.07
CA SER A 696 -14.78 19.32 -26.36
C SER A 696 -14.31 20.75 -26.11
N ILE A 697 -13.13 21.12 -26.62
CA ILE A 697 -12.51 22.44 -26.38
C ILE A 697 -12.05 23.09 -27.69
N ALA A 698 -11.54 22.30 -28.65
CA ALA A 698 -11.04 22.86 -29.89
C ALA A 698 -12.14 23.62 -30.64
N VAL A 699 -11.73 24.75 -31.22
CA VAL A 699 -12.53 25.60 -32.11
C VAL A 699 -11.77 25.78 -33.42
N MET A 700 -12.50 26.05 -34.50
CA MET A 700 -11.94 26.31 -35.82
C MET A 700 -12.57 27.55 -36.46
N THR A 701 -11.93 28.09 -37.49
CA THR A 701 -12.53 29.17 -38.29
C THR A 701 -13.59 28.61 -39.24
N ALA A 702 -14.46 29.47 -39.76
CA ALA A 702 -15.44 29.08 -40.79
C ALA A 702 -14.74 28.50 -42.03
N ASP A 703 -13.64 29.10 -42.48
CA ASP A 703 -12.84 28.60 -43.61
C ASP A 703 -12.30 27.19 -43.34
N GLN A 704 -11.77 26.93 -42.13
CA GLN A 704 -11.31 25.60 -41.75
C GLN A 704 -12.45 24.58 -41.76
N LEU A 705 -13.64 24.94 -41.26
CA LEU A 705 -14.82 24.08 -41.32
C LEU A 705 -15.17 23.71 -42.76
N VAL A 706 -15.17 24.70 -43.66
CA VAL A 706 -15.45 24.50 -45.10
C VAL A 706 -14.41 23.59 -45.73
N GLU A 707 -13.11 23.80 -45.46
CA GLU A 707 -12.04 22.95 -46.00
C GLU A 707 -12.15 21.51 -45.51
N PHE A 708 -12.42 21.29 -44.22
CA PHE A 708 -12.66 19.93 -43.69
C PHE A 708 -13.91 19.30 -44.32
N ALA A 709 -15.00 20.04 -44.45
CA ALA A 709 -16.22 19.57 -45.08
C ALA A 709 -15.98 19.14 -46.53
N MET A 710 -15.35 20.00 -47.34
CA MET A 710 -15.06 19.69 -48.73
C MET A 710 -14.05 18.54 -48.86
N GLY A 711 -13.05 18.45 -47.98
CA GLY A 711 -12.13 17.32 -47.93
C GLY A 711 -12.83 15.99 -47.65
N LEU A 712 -13.72 15.96 -46.65
CA LEU A 712 -14.52 14.77 -46.32
C LEU A 712 -15.49 14.41 -47.45
N ALA A 713 -16.15 15.39 -48.05
CA ALA A 713 -17.02 15.19 -49.21
C ALA A 713 -16.22 14.58 -50.38
N ASN A 714 -15.10 15.19 -50.77
CA ASN A 714 -14.31 14.75 -51.92
C ASN A 714 -13.61 13.40 -51.70
N SER A 715 -13.46 12.94 -50.45
CA SER A 715 -12.85 11.64 -50.14
C SER A 715 -13.65 10.44 -50.66
N ASN A 716 -14.97 10.60 -50.90
CA ASN A 716 -15.92 9.51 -51.18
C ASN A 716 -15.97 8.39 -50.13
N ILE A 717 -15.37 8.59 -48.94
CA ILE A 717 -15.46 7.67 -47.81
C ILE A 717 -16.68 8.03 -46.95
N SER A 718 -17.25 7.04 -46.27
CA SER A 718 -18.31 7.29 -45.29
C SER A 718 -17.72 7.87 -44.02
N PHE A 719 -18.40 8.82 -43.37
CA PHE A 719 -17.86 9.44 -42.15
C PHE A 719 -18.94 9.79 -41.13
N LEU A 720 -18.57 9.66 -39.86
CA LEU A 720 -19.33 10.18 -38.71
C LEU A 720 -18.59 11.41 -38.19
N TRP A 721 -19.22 12.58 -38.25
CA TRP A 721 -18.60 13.84 -37.84
C TRP A 721 -19.35 14.50 -36.69
N ILE A 722 -18.61 14.78 -35.62
CA ILE A 722 -19.08 15.54 -34.47
C ILE A 722 -18.91 17.05 -34.72
N ILE A 723 -20.03 17.75 -34.87
CA ILE A 723 -20.09 19.21 -35.04
C ILE A 723 -20.83 19.81 -33.84
N ARG A 724 -20.06 20.33 -32.89
CA ARG A 724 -20.59 20.98 -31.68
C ARG A 724 -21.14 22.38 -32.01
N PRO A 725 -22.15 22.89 -31.28
CA PRO A 725 -22.66 24.25 -31.47
C PRO A 725 -21.57 25.34 -31.33
N ASP A 726 -20.56 25.08 -30.50
CA ASP A 726 -19.44 25.98 -30.21
C ASP A 726 -18.15 25.64 -31.00
N LEU A 727 -18.25 24.85 -32.08
CA LEU A 727 -17.06 24.44 -32.85
C LEU A 727 -16.46 25.58 -33.69
N VAL A 728 -17.27 26.55 -34.14
CA VAL A 728 -16.81 27.68 -34.97
C VAL A 728 -16.73 28.95 -34.13
N THR A 729 -15.58 29.64 -34.21
CA THR A 729 -15.35 30.87 -33.43
C THR A 729 -16.24 32.01 -33.94
N GLY A 730 -17.13 32.53 -33.08
CA GLY A 730 -17.88 33.77 -33.34
C GLY A 730 -19.01 33.67 -34.37
N GLU A 731 -19.20 32.52 -35.01
CA GLU A 731 -20.21 32.27 -36.03
C GLU A 731 -20.87 30.89 -35.82
N SER A 732 -22.05 30.67 -36.40
CA SER A 732 -22.67 29.34 -36.42
C SER A 732 -21.93 28.42 -37.39
N ALA A 733 -21.83 27.12 -37.08
CA ALA A 733 -21.30 26.13 -38.00
C ALA A 733 -22.24 25.97 -39.22
N VAL A 734 -21.91 26.63 -40.33
CA VAL A 734 -22.64 26.53 -41.60
C VAL A 734 -21.81 25.70 -42.58
N LEU A 735 -22.35 24.58 -43.02
CA LEU A 735 -21.72 23.72 -44.02
C LEU A 735 -22.06 24.22 -45.44
N PRO A 736 -21.16 24.04 -46.43
CA PRO A 736 -21.43 24.38 -47.83
C PRO A 736 -22.66 23.66 -48.39
N ALA A 737 -23.35 24.25 -49.36
CA ALA A 737 -24.54 23.66 -49.96
C ALA A 737 -24.24 22.33 -50.66
N GLU A 738 -23.06 22.24 -51.28
CA GLU A 738 -22.51 21.06 -51.94
C GLU A 738 -22.31 19.88 -50.97
N PHE A 739 -22.20 20.17 -49.66
CA PHE A 739 -22.04 19.13 -48.65
C PHE A 739 -23.28 18.23 -48.50
N ALA A 740 -24.45 18.69 -48.97
CA ALA A 740 -25.68 17.89 -49.01
C ALA A 740 -25.54 16.61 -49.85
N GLU A 741 -24.61 16.56 -50.81
CA GLU A 741 -24.32 15.35 -51.60
C GLU A 741 -23.80 14.18 -50.75
N THR A 742 -23.38 14.46 -49.51
CA THR A 742 -22.85 13.44 -48.58
C THR A 742 -23.93 12.71 -47.77
N GLU A 743 -25.21 13.16 -47.79
CA GLU A 743 -26.27 12.69 -46.89
C GLU A 743 -26.43 11.16 -46.81
N ASN A 744 -26.20 10.44 -47.91
CA ASN A 744 -26.32 8.97 -47.94
C ASN A 744 -25.14 8.23 -47.27
N ARG A 745 -24.02 8.92 -47.04
CA ARG A 745 -22.75 8.36 -46.54
C ARG A 745 -22.14 9.15 -45.38
N SER A 746 -22.81 10.16 -44.87
CA SER A 746 -22.40 10.89 -43.68
C SER A 746 -23.42 10.74 -42.55
N PHE A 747 -22.95 10.86 -41.31
CA PHE A 747 -23.79 11.10 -40.14
C PHE A 747 -23.19 12.25 -39.36
N ILE A 748 -23.99 13.29 -39.12
CA ILE A 748 -23.55 14.50 -38.42
C ILE A 748 -24.35 14.61 -37.15
N THR A 749 -23.67 14.80 -36.02
CA THR A 749 -24.33 15.00 -34.74
C THR A 749 -23.50 15.90 -33.83
N SER A 750 -24.12 16.45 -32.79
CA SER A 750 -23.45 17.34 -31.85
C SER A 750 -22.53 16.59 -30.89
N TRP A 751 -22.89 15.35 -30.52
CA TRP A 751 -22.06 14.46 -29.71
C TRP A 751 -22.53 13.00 -29.85
N CYS A 752 -21.66 12.04 -29.51
CA CYS A 752 -21.95 10.61 -29.62
C CYS A 752 -21.36 9.82 -28.44
N PRO A 753 -21.81 8.56 -28.20
CA PRO A 753 -21.14 7.65 -27.27
C PRO A 753 -19.79 7.20 -27.85
N GLN A 754 -18.78 8.07 -27.73
CA GLN A 754 -17.47 7.95 -28.42
C GLN A 754 -16.79 6.58 -28.25
N GLU A 755 -16.89 5.96 -27.07
CA GLU A 755 -16.27 4.66 -26.81
C GLU A 755 -16.97 3.52 -27.53
N GLU A 756 -18.30 3.58 -27.64
CA GLU A 756 -19.06 2.61 -28.43
C GLU A 756 -18.77 2.79 -29.92
N VAL A 757 -18.69 4.04 -30.39
CA VAL A 757 -18.33 4.38 -31.77
C VAL A 757 -16.93 3.86 -32.14
N LEU A 758 -15.92 4.09 -31.29
CA LEU A 758 -14.55 3.66 -31.55
C LEU A 758 -14.38 2.13 -31.52
N ASN A 759 -15.24 1.42 -30.79
CA ASN A 759 -15.24 -0.05 -30.74
C ASN A 759 -16.15 -0.68 -31.81
N HIS A 760 -16.90 0.12 -32.57
CA HIS A 760 -17.83 -0.38 -33.55
C HIS A 760 -17.09 -0.96 -34.78
N PRO A 761 -17.45 -2.16 -35.29
CA PRO A 761 -16.74 -2.81 -36.40
C PRO A 761 -16.62 -1.97 -37.69
N ALA A 762 -17.60 -1.10 -37.95
CA ALA A 762 -17.60 -0.20 -39.10
C ALA A 762 -16.54 0.92 -39.02
N VAL A 763 -16.07 1.25 -37.82
CA VAL A 763 -15.11 2.34 -37.57
C VAL A 763 -13.70 1.78 -37.52
N GLY A 764 -12.78 2.42 -38.23
CA GLY A 764 -11.37 2.04 -38.31
C GLY A 764 -10.93 1.89 -39.76
N GLY A 765 -9.72 2.31 -40.08
CA GLY A 765 -9.08 2.13 -41.39
C GLY A 765 -7.90 1.20 -41.26
#